data_AF-A0A1I3VM83-F1
#
_entry.id   AF-A0A1I3VM83-F1
#
_cell.length_a   1.000
_cell.length_b   1.000
_cell.length_c   1.000
_cell.angle_alpha   90.00
_cell.angle_beta   90.00
_cell.angle_gamma   90.00
#
_symmetry.space_group_name_H-M   'P 1'
#
loop_
_entity.id
_entity.type
_entity.pdbx_description
1 polymer ?
#
loop_
_entity_poly.entity_id
_entity_poly.type
_entity_poly.pdbx_seq_one_letter_code
_entity_poly.pdbx_strand_id
1 'polypeptide(L)'
;MDVVWLLLGVVVLVGTLLDVFLTALNYDESGFLAAPVTRLQWRSLRAVTRRLPRRWRPTALRQVTGLQVVLTIVLWVVGTVVGYGLVYDGLMTPTSFSVSGTGASLDLFSALYFSAAQLSTVGGSSLTAETDLLRFLSITETLTGVLLLSLILTYLLGVYSVIGDLNSLCTRFVTAERGAGSAVASIAPYVRDGQPNGLDGHLDDIGDAFGSYTDGLRLHFAAYYFQSGRDQFALPYALRMTSGTVAALRWGLPTGHPGATLPRLEPLTFEVLEFGNYLQRRLRWTSTDVPEVVDADRFARLADGEVPDDASGVWAARFLQLDQDMAALAGVRPGADPDDTYRRYTGWLPFAYRSQQVSVAVARDLDYQPVIVTDRPVSILHPQGALSLRGVEEYLSGPPEPTRPDAAGRRALSRWHTFLREHVTQVDPGYARLRAATRALLAAVGAGLTGLLLLRALGEDVLTPALFGGFVGMLSAGIAVDRTVRARRATSVLLLVPVTVVVVLGALVSGSPVWTAVLVVAVAVAGTWMARYGLRWAALGRTTFMVYYFALVLRLELSDVGSYLATAALGVAWGFLLTDVLLPERPVRVLRAGISGYQRELVALIDTLVDAVSWARWDPDVSKRVAVDQRRLTRGAAFMTGQLTGPPEVTGLDPRQAVRLRLRLLDTTLSASHLVGTARDVTGTAVSLELRGRLAGRLELLRAHLQQLAASHDAARAGDALTPRVDPWDVPPPPAQWPAPARALWRSMNELYDVATGLSTTLHAVAGPAAGTGRAAATTPGVPVPAGSGAPDRRSADADADADADALEELDWDGADPQATGLHLSSVTRRSAQAGIAVGAALLIAELVSSSHQYWATLAAYQVLGGTDGETRLKGLQRVGGTVVGAVIGFGVAIWSGHEPWVLVPLLAVAVFAATYYTQVSPAAATLWRTMLFAVIYEFLGRLTPVALELRVLETLLGAAAAVVVAWLVLPTRTAAVLDKDTTQLVRDLAALVTTAVGHLASGRSVSTRAMRERVLVVEREARGVSATAAPLRRAAGASAAAGVEARLTALWALTYDTRYLVRNVEAAIHGGSAREAQDWAAVRATLQVNFTALLDVLAGRLPTEVRPDLPDTGRADLPAGSPLGSVARRLERINDTLVLLVQSASPGVPDRQEDGGLVDA
;
A
#
# COMPACT_ATOMS: atom_id res chain seq x y z
N MET A 1 17.38 26.29 49.60
CA MET A 1 16.80 25.95 48.28
C MET A 1 15.35 26.40 48.18
N ASP A 2 14.74 26.73 49.31
CA ASP A 2 13.32 27.03 49.50
C ASP A 2 12.87 28.31 48.78
N VAL A 3 13.74 29.32 48.69
CA VAL A 3 13.50 30.54 47.88
C VAL A 3 13.34 30.23 46.38
N VAL A 4 14.05 29.20 45.87
CA VAL A 4 13.95 28.80 44.46
C VAL A 4 12.59 28.17 44.19
N TRP A 5 12.11 27.30 45.09
CA TRP A 5 10.78 26.68 44.98
C TRP A 5 9.65 27.70 45.09
N LEU A 6 9.78 28.68 46.00
CA LEU A 6 8.84 29.78 46.12
C LEU A 6 8.78 30.62 44.84
N LEU A 7 9.93 31.07 44.31
CA LEU A 7 9.98 31.85 43.08
C LEU A 7 9.43 31.06 41.88
N LEU A 8 9.78 29.78 41.78
CA LEU A 8 9.25 28.89 40.75
C LEU A 8 7.73 28.74 40.85
N GLY A 9 7.20 28.54 42.06
CA GLY A 9 5.77 28.44 42.31
C GLY A 9 5.01 29.71 41.91
N VAL A 10 5.53 30.89 42.25
CA VAL A 10 4.95 32.18 41.83
C VAL A 10 4.94 32.31 40.30
N VAL A 11 6.05 31.97 39.62
CA VAL A 11 6.13 32.03 38.15
C VAL A 11 5.12 31.08 37.50
N VAL A 12 5.02 29.84 37.99
CA VAL A 12 4.05 28.85 37.49
C VAL A 12 2.62 29.30 37.73
N LEU A 13 2.32 29.86 38.90
CA LEU A 13 0.99 30.34 39.27
C LEU A 13 0.56 31.54 38.40
N VAL A 14 1.38 32.59 38.36
CA VAL A 14 1.11 33.80 37.55
C VAL A 14 0.99 33.42 36.08
N GLY A 15 1.87 32.53 35.60
CA GLY A 15 1.78 32.00 34.26
C GLY A 15 0.44 31.30 33.99
N THR A 16 0.05 30.37 34.85
CA THR A 16 -1.20 29.62 34.67
C THR A 16 -2.42 30.54 34.69
N LEU A 17 -2.49 31.50 35.62
CA LEU A 17 -3.62 32.45 35.70
C LEU A 17 -3.68 33.38 34.49
N LEU A 18 -2.54 33.84 33.98
CA LEU A 18 -2.48 34.63 32.74
C LEU A 18 -2.93 33.79 31.54
N ASP A 19 -2.56 32.51 31.46
CA ASP A 19 -3.01 31.61 30.39
C ASP A 19 -4.54 31.40 30.42
N VAL A 20 -5.12 31.23 31.62
CA VAL A 20 -6.58 31.15 31.82
C VAL A 20 -7.25 32.42 31.31
N PHE A 21 -6.75 33.60 31.73
CA PHE A 21 -7.30 34.88 31.31
C PHE A 21 -7.26 35.05 29.79
N LEU A 22 -6.09 34.80 29.18
CA LEU A 22 -5.92 34.92 27.73
C LEU A 22 -6.83 33.95 26.97
N THR A 23 -6.97 32.71 27.44
CA THR A 23 -7.75 31.69 26.72
C THR A 23 -9.26 31.84 26.91
N ALA A 24 -9.71 32.34 28.06
CA ALA A 24 -11.14 32.44 28.36
C ALA A 24 -11.75 33.80 27.98
N LEU A 25 -10.97 34.90 28.01
CA LEU A 25 -11.51 36.26 27.91
C LEU A 25 -10.91 37.13 26.80
N ASN A 26 -9.76 36.76 26.22
CA ASN A 26 -9.12 37.60 25.19
C ASN A 26 -9.60 37.25 23.77
N TYR A 27 -9.85 38.28 22.95
CA TYR A 27 -10.50 38.17 21.64
C TYR A 27 -9.56 37.72 20.51
N ASP A 28 -8.24 38.00 20.59
CA ASP A 28 -7.28 37.67 19.51
C ASP A 28 -6.04 36.88 19.97
N GLU A 29 -5.77 36.85 21.28
CA GLU A 29 -4.61 36.16 21.82
C GLU A 29 -4.97 34.77 22.33
N SER A 30 -4.20 33.77 21.91
CA SER A 30 -4.34 32.44 22.47
C SER A 30 -3.41 32.26 23.67
N GLY A 31 -3.89 31.59 24.71
CA GLY A 31 -3.07 31.22 25.86
C GLY A 31 -1.74 30.58 25.47
N PHE A 32 -0.67 30.97 26.16
CA PHE A 32 0.69 30.55 25.85
C PHE A 32 1.00 29.11 26.28
N LEU A 33 0.21 28.50 27.19
CA LEU A 33 0.26 27.09 27.58
C LEU A 33 -0.85 26.28 26.90
N ALA A 34 -2.10 26.75 26.92
CA ALA A 34 -3.22 26.02 26.35
C ALA A 34 -3.08 25.80 24.82
N ALA A 35 -2.61 26.80 24.08
CA ALA A 35 -2.47 26.71 22.62
C ALA A 35 -1.41 25.73 22.11
N PRO A 36 -0.18 25.66 22.66
CA PRO A 36 0.77 24.62 22.26
C PRO A 36 0.31 23.22 22.70
N VAL A 37 -0.32 23.08 23.88
CA VAL A 37 -0.81 21.79 24.37
C VAL A 37 -1.92 21.23 23.48
N THR A 38 -2.92 22.04 23.14
CA THR A 38 -4.02 21.63 22.22
C THR A 38 -3.51 21.31 20.81
N ARG A 39 -2.52 22.04 20.29
CA ARG A 39 -1.85 21.72 19.02
C ARG A 39 -1.06 20.42 19.09
N LEU A 40 -0.33 20.18 20.17
CA LEU A 40 0.41 18.93 20.37
C LEU A 40 -0.56 17.75 20.46
N GLN A 41 -1.63 17.90 21.24
CA GLN A 41 -2.70 16.92 21.34
C GLN A 41 -3.32 16.63 19.98
N TRP A 42 -3.65 17.66 19.19
CA TRP A 42 -4.20 17.48 17.84
C TRP A 42 -3.23 16.73 16.93
N ARG A 43 -1.93 17.08 16.94
CA ARG A 43 -0.90 16.37 16.17
C ARG A 43 -0.78 14.91 16.57
N SER A 44 -0.76 14.63 17.88
CA SER A 44 -0.69 13.28 18.43
C SER A 44 -1.93 12.45 18.09
N LEU A 45 -3.12 13.01 18.30
CA LEU A 45 -4.38 12.36 17.97
C LEU A 45 -4.49 12.10 16.48
N ARG A 46 -4.11 13.08 15.63
CA ARG A 46 -4.09 12.89 14.17
C ARG A 46 -3.11 11.80 13.74
N ALA A 47 -1.93 11.70 14.37
CA ALA A 47 -0.98 10.62 14.09
C ALA A 47 -1.57 9.22 14.40
N VAL A 48 -2.42 9.13 15.43
CA VAL A 48 -3.12 7.89 15.80
C VAL A 48 -4.32 7.62 14.89
N THR A 49 -5.20 8.60 14.67
CA THR A 49 -6.42 8.44 13.87
C THR A 49 -6.11 8.11 12.41
N ARG A 50 -4.97 8.59 11.87
CA ARG A 50 -4.46 8.21 10.55
C ARG A 50 -4.08 6.75 10.39
N ARG A 51 -3.92 6.01 11.50
CA ARG A 51 -3.66 4.56 11.49
C ARG A 51 -4.91 3.73 11.75
N LEU A 52 -6.02 4.36 12.15
CA LEU A 52 -7.26 3.67 12.41
C LEU A 52 -7.98 3.31 11.10
N PRO A 53 -8.69 2.17 11.05
CA PRO A 53 -9.59 1.85 9.96
C PRO A 53 -10.67 2.94 9.82
N ARG A 54 -11.07 3.22 8.58
CA ARG A 54 -12.04 4.27 8.24
C ARG A 54 -13.34 4.22 9.03
N ARG A 55 -13.81 3.02 9.38
CA ARG A 55 -15.02 2.81 10.23
C ARG A 55 -14.94 3.43 11.64
N TRP A 56 -13.75 3.53 12.23
CA TRP A 56 -13.57 4.00 13.62
C TRP A 56 -13.08 5.45 13.68
N ARG A 57 -12.55 5.96 12.57
CA ARG A 57 -11.93 7.29 12.51
C ARG A 57 -12.92 8.43 12.79
N PRO A 58 -14.14 8.48 12.22
CA PRO A 58 -15.12 9.52 12.55
C PRO A 58 -15.46 9.52 14.04
N THR A 59 -15.64 8.34 14.64
CA THR A 59 -15.94 8.20 16.07
C THR A 59 -14.80 8.75 16.94
N ALA A 60 -13.55 8.46 16.58
CA ALA A 60 -12.38 8.98 17.29
C ALA A 60 -12.22 10.49 17.12
N LEU A 61 -12.45 11.01 15.90
CA LEU A 61 -12.34 12.44 15.61
C LEU A 61 -13.46 13.26 16.29
N ARG A 62 -14.65 12.69 16.49
CA ARG A 62 -15.74 13.34 17.26
C ARG A 62 -15.38 13.63 18.71
N GLN A 63 -14.40 12.93 19.28
CA GLN A 63 -13.97 13.13 20.67
C GLN A 63 -12.90 14.22 20.83
N VAL A 64 -12.36 14.77 19.72
CA VAL A 64 -11.24 15.72 19.74
C VAL A 64 -11.55 16.94 20.61
N THR A 65 -12.67 17.61 20.36
CA THR A 65 -13.02 18.84 21.07
C THR A 65 -13.30 18.61 22.54
N GLY A 66 -14.03 17.55 22.88
CA GLY A 66 -14.27 17.19 24.28
C GLY A 66 -12.96 16.91 25.02
N LEU A 67 -12.05 16.16 24.40
CA LEU A 67 -10.73 15.88 24.97
C LEU A 67 -9.86 17.14 25.07
N GLN A 68 -9.96 18.09 24.13
CA GLN A 68 -9.24 19.37 24.19
C GLN A 68 -9.73 20.26 25.33
N VAL A 69 -11.05 20.36 25.51
CA VAL A 69 -11.66 21.12 26.60
C VAL A 69 -11.25 20.52 27.94
N VAL A 70 -11.39 19.20 28.11
CA VAL A 70 -10.97 18.51 29.36
C VAL A 70 -9.48 18.70 29.62
N LEU A 71 -8.62 18.54 28.61
CA LEU A 71 -7.18 18.71 28.78
C LEU A 71 -6.81 20.13 29.20
N THR A 72 -7.48 21.14 28.62
CA THR A 72 -7.26 22.54 28.95
C THR A 72 -7.69 22.84 30.39
N ILE A 73 -8.84 22.34 30.82
CA ILE A 73 -9.32 22.48 32.20
C ILE A 73 -8.36 21.80 33.18
N VAL A 74 -7.92 20.57 32.87
CA VAL A 74 -6.94 19.83 33.70
C VAL A 74 -5.62 20.60 33.78
N LEU A 75 -5.14 21.18 32.68
CA LEU A 75 -3.93 21.99 32.65
C LEU A 75 -4.03 23.19 33.60
N TRP A 76 -5.18 23.88 33.62
CA TRP A 76 -5.39 25.02 34.52
C TRP A 76 -5.50 24.60 35.98
N VAL A 77 -6.26 23.55 36.28
CA VAL A 77 -6.40 23.04 37.65
C VAL A 77 -5.05 22.56 38.18
N VAL A 78 -4.35 21.71 37.43
CA VAL A 78 -3.03 21.19 37.83
C VAL A 78 -1.99 22.30 37.90
N GLY A 79 -1.95 23.23 36.95
CA GLY A 79 -1.02 24.36 36.98
C GLY A 79 -1.23 25.26 38.19
N THR A 80 -2.48 25.46 38.60
CA THR A 80 -2.82 26.24 39.80
C THR A 80 -2.43 25.50 41.08
N VAL A 81 -2.74 24.19 41.19
CA VAL A 81 -2.35 23.35 42.34
C VAL A 81 -0.82 23.25 42.46
N VAL A 82 -0.11 23.06 41.35
CA VAL A 82 1.34 23.00 41.34
C VAL A 82 1.94 24.37 41.69
N GLY A 83 1.39 25.46 41.15
CA GLY A 83 1.82 26.82 41.48
C GLY A 83 1.74 27.11 42.98
N TYR A 84 0.56 26.95 43.57
CA TYR A 84 0.37 27.13 45.02
C TYR A 84 1.13 26.10 45.85
N GLY A 85 1.13 24.82 45.46
CA GLY A 85 1.86 23.76 46.15
C GLY A 85 3.36 24.01 46.24
N LEU A 86 4.00 24.52 45.18
CA LEU A 86 5.41 24.91 45.20
C LEU A 86 5.68 26.14 46.08
N VAL A 87 4.73 27.08 46.14
CA VAL A 87 4.81 28.22 47.08
C VAL A 87 4.71 27.72 48.52
N TYR A 88 3.81 26.81 48.83
CA TYR A 88 3.69 26.23 50.16
C TYR A 88 4.92 25.41 50.56
N ASP A 89 5.43 24.56 49.67
CA ASP A 89 6.65 23.76 49.91
C ASP A 89 7.85 24.67 50.25
N GLY A 90 8.04 25.78 49.52
CA GLY A 90 9.07 26.77 49.82
C GLY A 90 8.86 27.54 51.14
N LEU A 91 7.66 27.51 51.72
CA LEU A 91 7.31 28.14 53.00
C LEU A 91 7.10 27.13 54.14
N MET A 92 7.21 25.83 53.88
CA MET A 92 6.97 24.78 54.86
C MET A 92 8.14 24.68 55.83
N THR A 93 7.86 25.04 57.08
CA THR A 93 8.76 24.85 58.22
C THR A 93 7.96 24.31 59.39
N PRO A 94 8.59 23.62 60.36
CA PRO A 94 7.91 23.13 61.55
C PRO A 94 7.20 24.22 62.38
N THR A 95 7.54 25.49 62.17
CA THR A 95 6.93 26.66 62.81
C THR A 95 5.80 27.29 62.00
N SER A 96 5.71 27.03 60.69
CA SER A 96 4.72 27.65 59.80
C SER A 96 3.51 26.76 59.52
N PHE A 97 3.67 25.42 59.62
CA PHE A 97 2.62 24.43 59.48
C PHE A 97 2.61 23.43 60.64
N SER A 98 1.42 23.09 61.13
CA SER A 98 1.22 22.00 62.08
C SER A 98 0.61 20.77 61.38
N VAL A 99 1.08 19.59 61.79
CA VAL A 99 0.71 18.29 61.20
C VAL A 99 -0.17 17.52 62.18
N SER A 100 -1.32 17.03 61.72
CA SER A 100 -2.27 16.24 62.51
C SER A 100 -2.51 14.86 61.87
N GLY A 101 -2.40 13.79 62.67
CA GLY A 101 -2.57 12.40 62.22
C GLY A 101 -1.28 11.62 61.93
N THR A 102 -1.38 10.29 61.82
CA THR A 102 -0.24 9.38 61.57
C THR A 102 0.04 9.27 60.07
N GLY A 103 1.21 9.75 59.60
CA GLY A 103 1.69 9.55 58.22
C GLY A 103 1.85 10.81 57.36
N ALA A 104 1.58 12.01 57.88
CA ALA A 104 1.79 13.27 57.17
C ALA A 104 3.19 13.84 57.45
N SER A 105 3.88 14.33 56.42
CA SER A 105 5.22 14.91 56.45
C SER A 105 5.24 16.33 55.86
N LEU A 106 6.30 17.09 56.13
CA LEU A 106 6.56 18.37 55.45
C LEU A 106 7.36 18.09 54.18
N ASP A 107 6.68 17.57 53.18
CA ASP A 107 7.24 17.23 51.88
C ASP A 107 6.35 17.76 50.74
N LEU A 108 6.92 17.84 49.53
CA LEU A 108 6.26 18.38 48.35
C LEU A 108 4.89 17.75 48.07
N PHE A 109 4.74 16.45 48.32
CA PHE A 109 3.45 15.76 48.13
C PHE A 109 2.38 16.31 49.08
N SER A 110 2.73 16.53 50.34
CA SER A 110 1.81 17.09 51.34
C SER A 110 1.47 18.55 51.04
N ALA A 111 2.40 19.34 50.49
CA ALA A 111 2.14 20.69 50.01
C ALA A 111 1.17 20.73 48.81
N LEU A 112 1.34 19.84 47.85
CA LEU A 112 0.43 19.68 46.71
C LEU A 112 -0.96 19.19 47.15
N TYR A 113 -1.02 18.27 48.11
CA TYR A 113 -2.28 17.80 48.69
C TYR A 113 -3.02 18.92 49.44
N PHE A 114 -2.29 19.72 50.23
CA PHE A 114 -2.84 20.90 50.91
C PHE A 114 -3.44 21.89 49.91
N SER A 115 -2.68 22.25 48.86
CA SER A 115 -3.16 23.12 47.79
C SER A 115 -4.40 22.56 47.08
N ALA A 116 -4.40 21.28 46.69
CA ALA A 116 -5.56 20.64 46.08
C ALA A 116 -6.82 20.68 46.98
N ALA A 117 -6.65 20.50 48.29
CA ALA A 117 -7.75 20.56 49.26
C ALA A 117 -8.32 21.99 49.42
N GLN A 118 -7.46 23.01 49.37
CA GLN A 118 -7.88 24.42 49.45
C GLN A 118 -8.55 24.88 48.15
N LEU A 119 -7.94 24.61 47.00
CA LEU A 119 -8.49 24.96 45.68
C LEU A 119 -9.87 24.32 45.44
N SER A 120 -10.09 23.09 45.93
CA SER A 120 -11.37 22.38 45.82
C SER A 120 -12.41 22.79 46.87
N THR A 121 -12.08 23.70 47.79
CA THR A 121 -12.94 24.15 48.90
C THR A 121 -13.33 23.06 49.92
N VAL A 122 -12.74 21.86 49.81
CA VAL A 122 -13.05 20.72 50.68
C VAL A 122 -12.44 20.89 52.08
N GLY A 123 -11.31 21.59 52.21
CA GLY A 123 -10.72 21.96 53.51
C GLY A 123 -10.20 20.81 54.38
N GLY A 124 -10.16 19.58 53.87
CA GLY A 124 -9.80 18.35 54.61
C GLY A 124 -8.33 17.94 54.54
N SER A 125 -7.40 18.82 54.93
CA SER A 125 -5.96 18.50 55.01
C SER A 125 -5.52 18.16 56.44
N SER A 126 -4.60 17.20 56.57
CA SER A 126 -3.88 16.92 57.83
C SER A 126 -2.93 18.05 58.25
N LEU A 127 -2.69 19.00 57.35
CA LEU A 127 -1.87 20.19 57.55
C LEU A 127 -2.74 21.41 57.87
N THR A 128 -2.32 22.21 58.83
CA THR A 128 -2.95 23.51 59.12
C THR A 128 -1.93 24.65 59.10
N ALA A 129 -2.34 25.81 58.57
CA ALA A 129 -1.50 27.00 58.42
C ALA A 129 -1.51 27.84 59.71
N GLU A 130 -0.34 28.05 60.31
CA GLU A 130 -0.22 28.71 61.62
C GLU A 130 0.12 30.20 61.53
N THR A 131 0.62 30.67 60.38
CA THR A 131 0.99 32.09 60.18
C THR A 131 -0.10 32.87 59.45
N ASP A 132 -0.22 34.16 59.75
CA ASP A 132 -1.20 35.06 59.10
C ASP A 132 -1.01 35.11 57.57
N LEU A 133 0.24 35.08 57.10
CA LEU A 133 0.57 35.06 55.68
C LEU A 133 0.05 33.79 54.98
N LEU A 134 0.25 32.61 55.57
CA LEU A 134 -0.22 31.35 55.00
C LEU A 134 -1.74 31.20 55.07
N ARG A 135 -2.37 31.71 56.13
CA ARG A 135 -3.85 31.77 56.24
C ARG A 135 -4.44 32.66 55.15
N PHE A 136 -3.84 33.83 54.92
CA PHE A 136 -4.24 34.72 53.83
C PHE A 136 -4.03 34.07 52.45
N LEU A 137 -2.90 33.39 52.25
CA LEU A 137 -2.59 32.70 50.99
C LEU A 137 -3.59 31.56 50.71
N SER A 138 -3.94 30.78 51.73
CA SER A 138 -4.98 29.74 51.65
C SER A 138 -6.36 30.31 51.32
N ILE A 139 -6.77 31.42 51.93
CA ILE A 139 -8.03 32.10 51.59
C ILE A 139 -8.00 32.59 50.13
N THR A 140 -6.87 33.14 49.70
CA THR A 140 -6.68 33.63 48.33
C THR A 140 -6.75 32.48 47.32
N GLU A 141 -6.17 31.32 47.62
CA GLU A 141 -6.27 30.12 46.79
C GLU A 141 -7.71 29.62 46.66
N THR A 142 -8.45 29.56 47.77
CA THR A 142 -9.87 29.19 47.77
C THR A 142 -10.69 30.15 46.90
N LEU A 143 -10.46 31.46 47.00
CA LEU A 143 -11.12 32.48 46.16
C LEU A 143 -10.73 32.32 44.67
N THR A 144 -9.45 32.02 44.41
CA THR A 144 -8.93 31.74 43.07
C THR A 144 -9.59 30.50 42.47
N GLY A 145 -9.87 29.46 43.27
CA GLY A 145 -10.62 28.29 42.86
C GLY A 145 -12.04 28.61 42.38
N VAL A 146 -12.75 29.48 43.10
CA VAL A 146 -14.10 29.94 42.71
C VAL A 146 -14.06 30.75 41.40
N LEU A 147 -13.10 31.67 41.28
CA LEU A 147 -12.91 32.45 40.05
C LEU A 147 -12.57 31.54 38.86
N LEU A 148 -11.66 30.59 39.06
CA LEU A 148 -11.25 29.61 38.06
C LEU A 148 -12.45 28.79 37.58
N LEU A 149 -13.34 28.35 38.47
CA LEU A 149 -14.55 27.62 38.11
C LEU A 149 -15.48 28.46 37.20
N SER A 150 -15.64 29.76 37.51
CA SER A 150 -16.44 30.68 36.68
C SER A 150 -15.83 30.89 35.29
N LEU A 151 -14.50 31.03 35.21
CA LEU A 151 -13.78 31.15 33.94
C LEU A 151 -13.82 29.87 33.12
N ILE A 152 -13.73 28.70 33.77
CA ILE A 152 -13.91 27.39 33.13
C ILE A 152 -15.31 27.28 32.52
N LEU A 153 -16.35 27.67 33.25
CA LEU A 153 -17.73 27.64 32.74
C LEU A 153 -17.89 28.60 31.55
N THR A 154 -17.33 29.81 31.64
CA THR A 154 -17.37 30.81 30.56
C THR A 154 -16.71 30.27 29.30
N TYR A 155 -15.51 29.70 29.41
CA TYR A 155 -14.80 29.06 28.31
C TYR A 155 -15.60 27.88 27.72
N LEU A 156 -16.16 27.01 28.56
CA LEU A 156 -16.94 25.85 28.12
C LEU A 156 -18.16 26.29 27.30
N LEU A 157 -18.96 27.23 27.83
CA LEU A 157 -20.14 27.75 27.14
C LEU A 157 -19.77 28.46 25.84
N GLY A 158 -18.68 29.22 25.85
CA GLY A 158 -18.14 29.89 24.68
C GLY A 158 -17.81 28.91 23.55
N VAL A 159 -17.05 27.84 23.84
CA VAL A 159 -16.71 26.80 22.85
C VAL A 159 -17.97 26.15 22.25
N TYR A 160 -18.98 25.85 23.07
CA TYR A 160 -20.24 25.27 22.57
C TYR A 160 -21.08 26.27 21.76
N SER A 161 -21.03 27.57 22.08
CA SER A 161 -21.66 28.61 21.28
C SER A 161 -21.11 28.62 19.85
N VAL A 162 -19.78 28.62 19.69
CA VAL A 162 -19.14 28.61 18.36
C VAL A 162 -19.54 27.38 17.53
N ILE A 163 -19.67 26.22 18.18
CA ILE A 163 -20.15 25.00 17.54
C ILE A 163 -21.62 25.15 17.08
N GLY A 164 -22.44 25.82 17.89
CA GLY A 164 -23.81 26.18 17.54
C GLY A 164 -23.87 27.12 16.33
N ASP A 165 -23.01 28.14 16.29
CA ASP A 165 -22.94 29.10 15.18
C ASP A 165 -22.53 28.41 13.87
N LEU A 166 -21.55 27.48 13.94
CA LEU A 166 -21.18 26.66 12.79
C LEU A 166 -22.36 25.82 12.28
N ASN A 167 -23.13 25.21 13.19
CA ASN A 167 -24.29 24.42 12.82
C ASN A 167 -25.37 25.29 12.15
N SER A 168 -25.65 26.47 12.74
CA SER A 168 -26.58 27.46 12.21
C SER A 168 -26.22 27.81 10.77
N LEU A 169 -24.96 28.20 10.51
CA LEU A 169 -24.44 28.49 9.18
C LEU A 169 -24.60 27.31 8.21
N CYS A 170 -24.23 26.10 8.62
CA CYS A 170 -24.34 24.92 7.77
C CYS A 170 -25.79 24.59 7.37
N THR A 171 -26.74 24.81 8.28
CA THR A 171 -28.17 24.55 8.05
C THR A 171 -28.85 25.56 7.13
N ARG A 172 -28.23 26.72 6.87
CA ARG A 172 -28.77 27.69 5.90
C ARG A 172 -28.73 27.17 4.47
N PHE A 173 -27.85 26.23 4.15
CA PHE A 173 -27.72 25.70 2.80
C PHE A 173 -28.65 24.50 2.57
N VAL A 174 -29.63 24.64 1.66
CA VAL A 174 -30.52 23.55 1.24
C VAL A 174 -29.75 22.56 0.36
N THR A 175 -29.69 21.30 0.77
CA THR A 175 -29.04 20.22 -0.01
C THR A 175 -29.91 18.97 -0.08
N ALA A 176 -30.06 18.41 -1.28
CA ALA A 176 -30.76 17.14 -1.49
C ALA A 176 -29.91 15.92 -1.07
N GLU A 177 -28.58 16.05 -0.99
CA GLU A 177 -27.64 14.94 -0.72
C GLU A 177 -26.84 15.15 0.57
N ARG A 178 -26.55 14.07 1.31
CA ARG A 178 -25.66 14.13 2.49
C ARG A 178 -24.21 14.38 2.05
N GLY A 179 -23.64 15.51 2.48
CA GLY A 179 -22.24 15.87 2.25
C GLY A 179 -21.92 16.42 0.86
N ALA A 180 -22.92 16.44 -0.03
CA ALA A 180 -22.85 16.98 -1.37
C ALA A 180 -23.94 18.02 -1.55
N GLY A 181 -23.53 19.19 -2.02
CA GLY A 181 -24.42 20.33 -2.24
C GLY A 181 -23.75 21.28 -3.20
N SER A 182 -24.49 21.72 -4.21
CA SER A 182 -24.09 22.82 -5.06
C SER A 182 -24.58 24.11 -4.43
N ALA A 183 -23.70 25.10 -4.30
CA ALA A 183 -24.10 26.43 -3.83
C ALA A 183 -25.20 27.03 -4.73
N VAL A 184 -25.08 26.81 -6.05
CA VAL A 184 -26.10 27.18 -7.05
C VAL A 184 -27.44 26.50 -6.74
N ALA A 185 -27.44 25.20 -6.45
CA ALA A 185 -28.66 24.46 -6.12
C ALA A 185 -29.30 24.92 -4.80
N SER A 186 -28.51 25.37 -3.82
CA SER A 186 -29.04 25.92 -2.57
C SER A 186 -29.73 27.28 -2.75
N ILE A 187 -29.37 28.03 -3.79
CA ILE A 187 -29.97 29.34 -4.12
C ILE A 187 -31.25 29.16 -4.95
N ALA A 188 -31.37 28.06 -5.70
CA ALA A 188 -32.50 27.79 -6.60
C ALA A 188 -33.90 28.05 -6.00
N PRO A 189 -34.21 27.67 -4.74
CA PRO A 189 -35.52 27.93 -4.14
C PRO A 189 -35.85 29.42 -3.98
N TYR A 190 -34.84 30.28 -3.97
CA TYR A 190 -34.93 31.74 -3.81
C TYR A 190 -34.94 32.48 -5.15
N VAL A 191 -34.99 31.77 -6.28
CA VAL A 191 -35.13 32.34 -7.62
C VAL A 191 -36.47 31.87 -8.21
N ARG A 192 -37.36 32.81 -8.52
CA ARG A 192 -38.64 32.53 -9.17
C ARG A 192 -38.76 33.36 -10.44
N ASP A 193 -39.10 32.72 -11.55
CA ASP A 193 -39.24 33.35 -12.86
C ASP A 193 -37.99 34.17 -13.27
N GLY A 194 -36.80 33.66 -12.92
CA GLY A 194 -35.52 34.34 -13.18
C GLY A 194 -35.19 35.49 -12.22
N GLN A 195 -36.10 35.87 -11.32
CA GLN A 195 -35.91 36.98 -10.38
C GLN A 195 -35.63 36.49 -8.95
N PRO A 196 -34.80 37.22 -8.16
CA PRO A 196 -34.57 36.89 -6.77
C PRO A 196 -35.84 37.15 -5.94
N ASN A 197 -36.22 36.17 -5.10
CA ASN A 197 -37.36 36.25 -4.19
C ASN A 197 -36.94 35.80 -2.78
N GLY A 198 -36.88 36.74 -1.84
CA GLY A 198 -36.39 36.49 -0.48
C GLY A 198 -34.89 36.19 -0.36
N LEU A 199 -34.14 36.35 -1.46
CA LEU A 199 -32.70 36.06 -1.51
C LEU A 199 -31.89 37.03 -0.64
N ASP A 200 -32.31 38.29 -0.51
CA ASP A 200 -31.62 39.30 0.30
C ASP A 200 -31.58 38.90 1.79
N GLY A 201 -32.76 38.57 2.36
CA GLY A 201 -32.84 38.07 3.74
C GLY A 201 -32.12 36.73 3.96
N HIS A 202 -32.05 35.88 2.93
CA HIS A 202 -31.26 34.65 3.00
C HIS A 202 -29.75 34.94 3.04
N LEU A 203 -29.27 35.95 2.32
CA LEU A 203 -27.87 36.37 2.36
C LEU A 203 -27.52 37.05 3.68
N ASP A 204 -28.43 37.84 4.25
CA ASP A 204 -28.26 38.41 5.59
C ASP A 204 -28.12 37.29 6.64
N ASP A 205 -29.01 36.29 6.60
CA ASP A 205 -28.94 35.10 7.46
C ASP A 205 -27.60 34.34 7.34
N ILE A 206 -27.07 34.20 6.13
CA ILE A 206 -25.75 33.58 5.90
C ILE A 206 -24.63 34.46 6.46
N GLY A 207 -24.67 35.76 6.16
CA GLY A 207 -23.65 36.71 6.62
C GLY A 207 -23.59 36.82 8.13
N ASP A 208 -24.74 36.90 8.79
CA ASP A 208 -24.82 37.01 10.25
C ASP A 208 -24.32 35.72 10.94
N ALA A 209 -24.71 34.56 10.41
CA ALA A 209 -24.22 33.28 10.93
C ALA A 209 -22.72 33.08 10.67
N PHE A 210 -22.22 33.52 9.51
CA PHE A 210 -20.80 33.48 9.19
C PHE A 210 -20.00 34.42 10.09
N GLY A 211 -20.44 35.67 10.23
CA GLY A 211 -19.85 36.67 11.14
C GLY A 211 -19.77 36.19 12.58
N SER A 212 -20.89 35.70 13.13
CA SER A 212 -20.98 35.16 14.50
C SER A 212 -20.00 34.00 14.70
N TYR A 213 -19.92 33.07 13.74
CA TYR A 213 -18.95 31.99 13.78
C TYR A 213 -17.50 32.49 13.73
N THR A 214 -17.20 33.46 12.87
CA THR A 214 -15.85 34.02 12.75
C THR A 214 -15.40 34.74 14.02
N ASP A 215 -16.27 35.53 14.64
CA ASP A 215 -16.00 36.22 15.89
C ASP A 215 -15.81 35.24 17.04
N GLY A 216 -16.71 34.26 17.14
CA GLY A 216 -16.62 33.19 18.12
C GLY A 216 -15.32 32.39 17.99
N LEU A 217 -14.87 32.12 16.76
CA LEU A 217 -13.63 31.38 16.52
C LEU A 217 -12.35 32.17 16.85
N ARG A 218 -12.38 33.51 16.74
CA ARG A 218 -11.29 34.38 17.19
C ARG A 218 -11.13 34.28 18.72
N LEU A 219 -12.24 34.32 19.44
CA LEU A 219 -12.31 34.22 20.90
C LEU A 219 -11.99 32.80 21.43
N HIS A 220 -12.53 31.77 20.78
CA HIS A 220 -12.44 30.38 21.23
C HIS A 220 -11.93 29.43 20.14
N PHE A 221 -10.66 29.61 19.77
CA PHE A 221 -10.03 28.81 18.70
C PHE A 221 -10.04 27.29 18.95
N ALA A 222 -10.25 26.82 20.17
CA ALA A 222 -10.43 25.39 20.45
C ALA A 222 -11.58 24.75 19.64
N ALA A 223 -12.63 25.54 19.34
CA ALA A 223 -13.75 25.11 18.49
C ALA A 223 -13.33 24.83 17.04
N TYR A 224 -12.18 25.33 16.59
CA TYR A 224 -11.64 25.06 15.25
C TYR A 224 -11.51 23.56 14.97
N TYR A 225 -11.07 22.79 15.96
CA TYR A 225 -10.83 21.34 15.81
C TYR A 225 -12.11 20.51 15.95
N PHE A 226 -13.28 21.15 16.00
CA PHE A 226 -14.56 20.47 16.08
C PHE A 226 -14.84 19.61 14.85
N GLN A 227 -15.28 18.38 15.13
CA GLN A 227 -15.71 17.44 14.11
C GLN A 227 -17.02 16.78 14.53
N SER A 228 -18.05 16.99 13.74
CA SER A 228 -19.37 16.37 13.96
C SER A 228 -19.41 14.90 13.55
N GLY A 229 -18.52 14.48 12.64
CA GLY A 229 -18.59 13.19 11.94
C GLY A 229 -19.63 13.16 10.81
N ARG A 230 -20.25 14.30 10.48
CA ARG A 230 -21.15 14.48 9.34
C ARG A 230 -20.56 15.49 8.37
N ASP A 231 -20.54 15.17 7.08
CA ASP A 231 -19.90 16.02 6.06
C ASP A 231 -20.53 17.40 5.92
N GLN A 232 -21.84 17.54 6.16
CA GLN A 232 -22.59 18.81 6.11
C GLN A 232 -22.41 19.68 7.36
N PHE A 233 -21.88 19.13 8.46
CA PHE A 233 -21.66 19.89 9.69
C PHE A 233 -20.16 19.97 9.96
N ALA A 234 -19.47 20.70 9.07
CA ALA A 234 -18.03 20.85 9.09
C ALA A 234 -17.61 22.19 8.49
N LEU A 235 -16.54 22.80 9.02
CA LEU A 235 -16.01 24.07 8.53
C LEU A 235 -15.64 24.06 7.03
N PRO A 236 -14.99 23.03 6.46
CA PRO A 236 -14.71 22.98 5.02
C PRO A 236 -15.98 23.03 4.15
N TYR A 237 -17.08 22.44 4.63
CA TYR A 237 -18.36 22.50 3.95
C TYR A 237 -18.94 23.91 3.98
N ALA A 238 -18.98 24.55 5.15
CA ALA A 238 -19.46 25.92 5.31
C ALA A 238 -18.69 26.92 4.44
N LEU A 239 -17.36 26.82 4.41
CA LEU A 239 -16.51 27.69 3.57
C LEU A 239 -16.77 27.50 2.08
N ARG A 240 -16.89 26.25 1.63
CA ARG A 240 -17.19 25.93 0.23
C ARG A 240 -18.57 26.46 -0.18
N MET A 241 -19.58 26.29 0.66
CA MET A 241 -20.95 26.74 0.35
C MET A 241 -21.04 28.26 0.36
N THR A 242 -20.49 28.94 1.37
CA THR A 242 -20.51 30.40 1.48
C THR A 242 -19.75 31.06 0.31
N SER A 243 -18.53 30.61 0.03
CA SER A 243 -17.75 31.13 -1.10
C SER A 243 -18.37 30.78 -2.46
N GLY A 244 -18.98 29.60 -2.59
CA GLY A 244 -19.72 29.20 -3.79
C GLY A 244 -20.96 30.07 -4.03
N THR A 245 -21.69 30.44 -2.98
CA THR A 245 -22.87 31.31 -3.07
C THR A 245 -22.48 32.71 -3.51
N VAL A 246 -21.42 33.27 -2.90
CA VAL A 246 -20.85 34.56 -3.32
C VAL A 246 -20.37 34.49 -4.77
N ALA A 247 -19.65 33.42 -5.14
CA ALA A 247 -19.15 33.23 -6.50
C ALA A 247 -20.29 33.20 -7.54
N ALA A 248 -21.34 32.44 -7.24
CA ALA A 248 -22.49 32.24 -8.12
C ALA A 248 -23.29 33.53 -8.33
N LEU A 249 -23.57 34.28 -7.26
CA LEU A 249 -24.38 35.50 -7.35
C LEU A 249 -23.62 36.67 -7.94
N ARG A 250 -22.37 36.89 -7.54
CA ARG A 250 -21.59 38.07 -7.94
C ARG A 250 -21.02 37.96 -9.36
N TRP A 251 -20.57 36.77 -9.77
CA TRP A 251 -19.94 36.57 -11.09
C TRP A 251 -20.66 35.56 -11.97
N GLY A 252 -21.50 34.68 -11.44
CA GLY A 252 -22.26 33.73 -12.25
C GLY A 252 -23.49 34.34 -12.94
N LEU A 253 -24.04 35.44 -12.42
CA LEU A 253 -25.13 36.19 -13.04
C LEU A 253 -24.62 37.32 -13.95
N PRO A 254 -25.35 37.69 -15.02
CA PRO A 254 -25.00 38.83 -15.88
C PRO A 254 -24.88 40.14 -15.11
N THR A 255 -23.97 41.02 -15.53
CA THR A 255 -23.78 42.32 -14.89
C THR A 255 -25.08 43.15 -14.95
N GLY A 256 -25.56 43.61 -13.79
CA GLY A 256 -26.81 44.38 -13.66
C GLY A 256 -28.06 43.54 -13.33
N HIS A 257 -27.94 42.22 -13.25
CA HIS A 257 -29.02 41.37 -12.73
C HIS A 257 -29.34 41.71 -11.26
N PRO A 258 -30.61 41.82 -10.83
CA PRO A 258 -30.97 42.21 -9.45
C PRO A 258 -30.33 41.33 -8.38
N GLY A 259 -30.13 40.04 -8.67
CA GLY A 259 -29.44 39.09 -7.79
C GLY A 259 -27.92 39.29 -7.68
N ALA A 260 -27.28 39.96 -8.64
CA ALA A 260 -25.85 40.27 -8.62
C ALA A 260 -25.54 41.61 -7.91
N THR A 261 -26.55 42.47 -7.77
CA THR A 261 -26.44 43.83 -7.19
C THR A 261 -26.95 43.91 -5.75
N LEU A 262 -27.15 42.77 -5.07
CA LEU A 262 -27.64 42.76 -3.69
C LEU A 262 -26.62 43.43 -2.74
N PRO A 263 -27.06 44.35 -1.85
CA PRO A 263 -26.14 45.13 -1.01
C PRO A 263 -25.24 44.28 -0.11
N ARG A 264 -25.74 43.14 0.41
CA ARG A 264 -24.99 42.28 1.33
C ARG A 264 -23.82 41.51 0.66
N LEU A 265 -23.81 41.38 -0.66
CA LEU A 265 -22.80 40.57 -1.38
C LEU A 265 -21.38 41.12 -1.25
N GLU A 266 -21.20 42.45 -1.29
CA GLU A 266 -19.89 43.06 -1.19
C GLU A 266 -19.27 42.92 0.22
N PRO A 267 -19.99 43.27 1.31
CA PRO A 267 -19.54 42.98 2.68
C PRO A 267 -19.22 41.50 2.91
N LEU A 268 -20.09 40.58 2.47
CA LEU A 268 -19.87 39.14 2.64
C LEU A 268 -18.64 38.65 1.87
N THR A 269 -18.38 39.19 0.68
CA THR A 269 -17.16 38.88 -0.10
C THR A 269 -15.92 39.28 0.70
N PHE A 270 -15.93 40.46 1.32
CA PHE A 270 -14.83 40.95 2.15
C PHE A 270 -14.64 40.08 3.41
N GLU A 271 -15.71 39.75 4.13
CA GLU A 271 -15.68 38.88 5.32
C GLU A 271 -15.04 37.52 5.00
N VAL A 272 -15.42 36.88 3.89
CA VAL A 272 -14.85 35.59 3.46
C VAL A 272 -13.34 35.70 3.19
N LEU A 273 -12.90 36.78 2.53
CA LEU A 273 -11.48 37.00 2.23
C LEU A 273 -10.66 37.31 3.49
N GLU A 274 -11.21 38.12 4.41
CA GLU A 274 -10.58 38.43 5.69
C GLU A 274 -10.45 37.19 6.57
N PHE A 275 -11.48 36.35 6.61
CA PHE A 275 -11.42 35.08 7.33
C PHE A 275 -10.36 34.14 6.72
N GLY A 276 -10.27 34.09 5.39
CA GLY A 276 -9.20 33.37 4.69
C GLY A 276 -7.79 33.87 5.09
N ASN A 277 -7.58 35.19 5.16
CA ASN A 277 -6.33 35.80 5.64
C ASN A 277 -6.01 35.43 7.09
N TYR A 278 -7.02 35.46 7.96
CA TYR A 278 -6.89 35.05 9.36
C TYR A 278 -6.41 33.60 9.47
N LEU A 279 -7.10 32.67 8.79
CA LEU A 279 -6.73 31.26 8.82
C LEU A 279 -5.36 30.99 8.19
N GLN A 280 -4.99 31.68 7.12
CA GLN A 280 -3.68 31.54 6.47
C GLN A 280 -2.55 31.91 7.45
N ARG A 281 -2.67 33.05 8.15
CA ARG A 281 -1.70 33.48 9.18
C ARG A 281 -1.64 32.49 10.34
N ARG A 282 -2.80 31.97 10.78
CA ARG A 282 -2.91 31.06 11.93
C ARG A 282 -2.35 29.67 11.66
N LEU A 283 -2.66 29.10 10.49
CA LEU A 283 -2.23 27.76 10.09
C LEU A 283 -0.85 27.75 9.39
N ARG A 284 -0.32 28.92 9.02
CA ARG A 284 1.00 29.12 8.41
C ARG A 284 1.22 28.29 7.13
N TRP A 285 0.21 28.19 6.27
CA TRP A 285 0.37 27.54 4.97
C TRP A 285 0.85 28.52 3.90
N THR A 286 1.56 28.00 2.89
CA THR A 286 2.01 28.76 1.71
C THR A 286 0.90 28.81 0.67
N SER A 287 0.49 30.01 0.27
CA SER A 287 -0.38 30.22 -0.89
C SER A 287 0.48 30.17 -2.15
N THR A 288 -0.02 29.52 -3.21
CA THR A 288 0.60 29.55 -4.56
C THR A 288 -0.04 30.63 -5.41
N ASP A 289 0.70 31.12 -6.41
CA ASP A 289 0.21 32.13 -7.36
C ASP A 289 -1.09 31.67 -8.05
N VAL A 290 -1.95 32.66 -8.32
CA VAL A 290 -3.19 32.46 -9.09
C VAL A 290 -2.79 32.08 -10.52
N PRO A 291 -3.43 31.06 -11.13
CA PRO A 291 -3.18 30.72 -12.53
C PRO A 291 -3.38 31.92 -13.43
N GLU A 292 -2.58 32.04 -14.49
CA GLU A 292 -2.76 33.08 -15.49
C GLU A 292 -4.15 32.98 -16.14
N VAL A 293 -4.74 34.15 -16.38
CA VAL A 293 -6.04 34.28 -17.05
C VAL A 293 -5.89 33.80 -18.49
N VAL A 294 -6.87 33.05 -18.97
CA VAL A 294 -6.91 32.62 -20.38
C VAL A 294 -7.23 33.83 -21.27
N ASP A 295 -6.53 33.99 -22.39
CA ASP A 295 -6.82 35.05 -23.37
C ASP A 295 -8.25 34.96 -23.92
N ALA A 296 -8.84 36.10 -24.29
CA ALA A 296 -10.23 36.18 -24.74
C ALA A 296 -10.55 35.22 -25.90
N ASP A 297 -9.66 35.09 -26.88
CA ASP A 297 -9.83 34.19 -28.03
C ASP A 297 -9.88 32.72 -27.60
N ARG A 298 -9.04 32.33 -26.64
CA ARG A 298 -9.00 30.96 -26.12
C ARG A 298 -10.19 30.68 -25.20
N PHE A 299 -10.64 31.69 -24.44
CA PHE A 299 -11.85 31.59 -23.64
C PHE A 299 -13.10 31.38 -24.51
N ALA A 300 -13.19 32.07 -25.66
CA ALA A 300 -14.28 31.87 -26.62
C ALA A 300 -14.33 30.44 -27.17
N ARG A 301 -13.17 29.87 -27.57
CA ARG A 301 -13.11 28.47 -28.04
C ARG A 301 -13.48 27.45 -26.96
N LEU A 302 -13.09 27.71 -25.71
CA LEU A 302 -13.52 26.88 -24.56
C LEU A 302 -15.05 26.97 -24.34
N ALA A 303 -15.67 28.13 -24.57
CA ALA A 303 -17.12 28.28 -24.54
C ALA A 303 -17.83 27.50 -25.66
N ASP A 304 -17.19 27.39 -26.82
CA ASP A 304 -17.67 26.59 -27.96
C ASP A 304 -17.44 25.07 -27.81
N GLY A 305 -16.80 24.64 -26.72
CA GLY A 305 -16.64 23.22 -26.38
C GLY A 305 -15.24 22.65 -26.60
N GLU A 306 -14.21 23.48 -26.80
CA GLU A 306 -12.81 23.04 -26.77
C GLU A 306 -12.50 22.32 -25.42
N VAL A 307 -11.75 21.22 -25.49
CA VAL A 307 -11.37 20.47 -24.29
C VAL A 307 -10.21 21.19 -23.60
N PRO A 308 -10.30 21.48 -22.29
CA PRO A 308 -9.22 22.14 -21.58
C PRO A 308 -8.02 21.19 -21.37
N ASP A 309 -6.84 21.64 -21.78
CA ASP A 309 -5.59 20.86 -21.74
C ASP A 309 -4.62 21.29 -20.63
N ASP A 310 -4.76 22.49 -20.07
CA ASP A 310 -3.91 23.02 -18.99
C ASP A 310 -4.72 23.49 -17.75
N ALA A 311 -4.01 23.91 -16.71
CA ALA A 311 -4.65 24.34 -15.46
C ALA A 311 -5.54 25.58 -15.64
N SER A 312 -5.12 26.56 -16.42
CA SER A 312 -5.87 27.81 -16.66
C SER A 312 -7.16 27.55 -17.45
N GLY A 313 -7.11 26.72 -18.49
CA GLY A 313 -8.28 26.27 -19.24
C GLY A 313 -9.29 25.50 -18.37
N VAL A 314 -8.83 24.69 -17.42
CA VAL A 314 -9.71 24.01 -16.46
C VAL A 314 -10.48 25.01 -15.57
N TRP A 315 -9.86 26.12 -15.17
CA TRP A 315 -10.55 27.16 -14.40
C TRP A 315 -11.55 27.94 -15.26
N ALA A 316 -11.22 28.25 -16.51
CA ALA A 316 -12.16 28.85 -17.45
C ALA A 316 -13.38 27.95 -17.70
N ALA A 317 -13.18 26.64 -17.92
CA ALA A 317 -14.26 25.67 -18.09
C ALA A 317 -15.19 25.58 -16.86
N ARG A 318 -14.64 25.71 -15.65
CA ARG A 318 -15.46 25.77 -14.42
C ARG A 318 -16.31 27.03 -14.33
N PHE A 319 -15.75 28.17 -14.74
CA PHE A 319 -16.51 29.41 -14.80
C PHE A 319 -17.65 29.33 -15.83
N LEU A 320 -17.37 28.78 -17.02
CA LEU A 320 -18.37 28.57 -18.06
C LEU A 320 -19.50 27.64 -17.59
N GLN A 321 -19.18 26.59 -16.81
CA GLN A 321 -20.21 25.76 -16.18
C GLN A 321 -21.05 26.55 -15.18
N LEU A 322 -20.42 27.38 -14.34
CA LEU A 322 -21.12 28.24 -13.38
C LEU A 322 -22.05 29.23 -14.10
N ASP A 323 -21.58 29.84 -15.19
CA ASP A 323 -22.38 30.74 -16.03
C ASP A 323 -23.60 30.02 -16.61
N GLN A 324 -23.41 28.82 -17.16
CA GLN A 324 -24.52 28.00 -17.69
C GLN A 324 -25.55 27.66 -16.60
N ASP A 325 -25.09 27.21 -15.43
CA ASP A 325 -25.97 26.83 -14.32
C ASP A 325 -26.78 28.05 -13.79
N MET A 326 -26.14 29.22 -13.71
CA MET A 326 -26.79 30.46 -13.26
C MET A 326 -27.67 31.11 -14.33
N ALA A 327 -27.30 31.03 -15.61
CA ALA A 327 -28.12 31.47 -16.72
C ALA A 327 -29.42 30.68 -16.81
N ALA A 328 -29.36 29.36 -16.57
CA ALA A 328 -30.53 28.49 -16.48
C ALA A 328 -31.48 28.92 -15.33
N LEU A 329 -30.92 29.33 -14.19
CA LEU A 329 -31.69 29.85 -13.06
C LEU A 329 -32.31 31.23 -13.32
N ALA A 330 -31.56 32.12 -13.97
CA ALA A 330 -31.99 33.48 -14.28
C ALA A 330 -32.97 33.56 -15.48
N GLY A 331 -33.16 32.46 -16.21
CA GLY A 331 -33.95 32.44 -17.45
C GLY A 331 -33.29 33.22 -18.59
N VAL A 332 -31.96 33.36 -18.56
CA VAL A 332 -31.16 34.09 -19.56
C VAL A 332 -30.41 33.09 -20.45
N ARG A 333 -30.08 33.48 -21.69
CA ARG A 333 -29.21 32.66 -22.55
C ARG A 333 -27.78 32.67 -21.99
N PRO A 334 -27.12 31.50 -21.81
CA PRO A 334 -25.71 31.44 -21.43
C PRO A 334 -24.84 32.20 -22.42
N GLY A 335 -23.85 32.95 -21.94
CA GLY A 335 -22.93 33.70 -22.80
C GLY A 335 -23.59 34.75 -23.73
N ALA A 336 -24.76 35.30 -23.39
CA ALA A 336 -25.47 36.27 -24.23
C ALA A 336 -24.62 37.52 -24.57
N ASP A 337 -23.70 37.90 -23.69
CA ASP A 337 -22.68 38.93 -23.90
C ASP A 337 -21.29 38.30 -23.60
N PRO A 338 -20.51 37.96 -24.64
CA PRO A 338 -19.18 37.36 -24.47
C PRO A 338 -18.19 38.26 -23.72
N ASP A 339 -18.26 39.58 -23.91
CA ASP A 339 -17.35 40.55 -23.28
C ASP A 339 -17.68 40.72 -21.79
N ASP A 340 -18.97 40.73 -21.43
CA ASP A 340 -19.40 40.67 -20.04
C ASP A 340 -18.96 39.37 -19.36
N THR A 341 -19.16 38.24 -20.04
CA THR A 341 -18.83 36.90 -19.53
C THR A 341 -17.32 36.78 -19.29
N TYR A 342 -16.50 37.28 -20.21
CA TYR A 342 -15.05 37.33 -20.04
C TYR A 342 -14.62 38.24 -18.87
N ARG A 343 -15.20 39.44 -18.76
CA ARG A 343 -14.92 40.34 -17.62
C ARG A 343 -15.27 39.69 -16.28
N ARG A 344 -16.43 39.03 -16.19
CA ARG A 344 -16.84 38.29 -14.99
C ARG A 344 -15.87 37.15 -14.65
N TYR A 345 -15.39 36.40 -15.66
CA TYR A 345 -14.35 35.38 -15.48
C TYR A 345 -13.05 35.95 -14.87
N THR A 346 -12.54 37.06 -15.41
CA THR A 346 -11.29 37.67 -14.92
C THR A 346 -11.39 38.13 -13.46
N GLY A 347 -12.55 38.62 -13.03
CA GLY A 347 -12.80 39.00 -11.63
C GLY A 347 -13.07 37.81 -10.71
N TRP A 348 -13.65 36.74 -11.24
CA TRP A 348 -13.99 35.53 -10.48
C TRP A 348 -12.75 34.69 -10.13
N LEU A 349 -11.80 34.56 -11.06
CA LEU A 349 -10.67 33.63 -10.94
C LEU A 349 -9.85 33.82 -9.66
N PRO A 350 -9.40 35.05 -9.28
CA PRO A 350 -8.62 35.26 -8.06
C PRO A 350 -9.41 34.89 -6.78
N PHE A 351 -10.70 35.22 -6.74
CA PHE A 351 -11.57 34.92 -5.59
C PHE A 351 -11.82 33.41 -5.45
N ALA A 352 -12.20 32.76 -6.54
CA ALA A 352 -12.53 31.33 -6.54
C ALA A 352 -11.30 30.47 -6.24
N TYR A 353 -10.15 30.82 -6.82
CA TYR A 353 -8.89 30.13 -6.57
C TYR A 353 -8.48 30.24 -5.09
N ARG A 354 -8.52 31.46 -4.53
CA ARG A 354 -8.17 31.70 -3.13
C ARG A 354 -9.12 30.99 -2.17
N SER A 355 -10.42 31.05 -2.42
CA SER A 355 -11.44 30.37 -1.59
C SER A 355 -11.26 28.85 -1.62
N GLN A 356 -10.90 28.28 -2.78
CA GLN A 356 -10.57 26.85 -2.88
C GLN A 356 -9.29 26.52 -2.11
N GLN A 357 -8.23 27.33 -2.20
CA GLN A 357 -7.00 27.10 -1.43
C GLN A 357 -7.28 27.08 0.08
N VAL A 358 -8.05 28.05 0.59
CA VAL A 358 -8.44 28.11 2.02
C VAL A 358 -9.21 26.85 2.40
N SER A 359 -10.22 26.47 1.62
CA SER A 359 -11.04 25.28 1.88
C SER A 359 -10.21 23.99 1.88
N VAL A 360 -9.27 23.85 0.94
CA VAL A 360 -8.36 22.70 0.86
C VAL A 360 -7.37 22.69 2.02
N ALA A 361 -6.84 23.84 2.42
CA ALA A 361 -5.91 23.95 3.56
C ALA A 361 -6.60 23.61 4.89
N VAL A 362 -7.82 24.10 5.09
CA VAL A 362 -8.64 23.78 6.27
C VAL A 362 -9.04 22.31 6.26
N ALA A 363 -9.48 21.75 5.13
CA ALA A 363 -9.78 20.32 5.02
C ALA A 363 -8.56 19.45 5.33
N ARG A 364 -7.37 19.86 4.85
CA ARG A 364 -6.10 19.20 5.14
C ARG A 364 -5.76 19.27 6.62
N ASP A 365 -5.94 20.43 7.27
CA ASP A 365 -5.64 20.57 8.68
C ASP A 365 -6.65 19.84 9.57
N LEU A 366 -7.94 19.86 9.24
CA LEU A 366 -8.97 19.15 9.99
C LEU A 366 -9.07 17.66 9.65
N ASP A 367 -8.24 17.15 8.73
CA ASP A 367 -8.26 15.74 8.34
C ASP A 367 -9.63 15.32 7.75
N TYR A 368 -10.30 16.27 7.09
CA TYR A 368 -11.63 16.12 6.49
C TYR A 368 -11.56 15.31 5.20
N GLN A 369 -12.44 14.32 5.06
CA GLN A 369 -12.44 13.32 3.99
C GLN A 369 -13.86 13.08 3.49
N PRO A 370 -14.40 13.97 2.63
CA PRO A 370 -15.76 13.83 2.14
C PRO A 370 -15.84 12.61 1.22
N VAL A 371 -16.90 11.81 1.36
CA VAL A 371 -17.19 10.72 0.43
C VAL A 371 -18.66 10.75 0.03
N ILE A 372 -18.89 11.01 -1.25
CA ILE A 372 -20.20 11.30 -1.83
C ILE A 372 -20.57 10.12 -2.75
N VAL A 373 -21.47 9.25 -2.30
CA VAL A 373 -21.79 7.94 -2.94
C VAL A 373 -22.96 8.05 -3.95
N THR A 374 -23.42 9.25 -4.29
CA THR A 374 -24.52 9.41 -5.27
C THR A 374 -24.05 9.11 -6.69
N ASP A 375 -24.80 8.27 -7.42
CA ASP A 375 -24.42 7.77 -8.75
C ASP A 375 -24.47 8.84 -9.85
N ARG A 376 -25.18 9.95 -9.61
CA ARG A 376 -25.25 11.13 -10.49
C ARG A 376 -25.40 12.39 -9.64
N PRO A 377 -24.91 13.56 -10.08
CA PRO A 377 -25.20 14.81 -9.40
C PRO A 377 -26.73 15.01 -9.34
N VAL A 378 -27.32 14.97 -8.14
CA VAL A 378 -28.71 15.40 -7.94
C VAL A 378 -28.71 16.92 -8.00
N SER A 379 -28.81 17.44 -9.22
CA SER A 379 -29.09 18.85 -9.44
C SER A 379 -30.60 19.06 -9.32
N ILE A 380 -31.02 19.88 -8.35
CA ILE A 380 -32.41 20.35 -8.24
C ILE A 380 -32.81 21.15 -9.50
N LEU A 381 -31.83 21.63 -10.28
CA LEU A 381 -32.02 22.42 -11.50
C LEU A 381 -32.27 21.58 -12.76
N HIS A 382 -32.09 20.26 -12.70
CA HIS A 382 -32.28 19.38 -13.86
C HIS A 382 -33.38 18.33 -13.60
N PRO A 383 -34.47 18.34 -14.39
CA PRO A 383 -35.66 17.53 -14.13
C PRO A 383 -35.45 16.00 -14.27
N GLN A 384 -34.28 15.55 -14.75
CA GLN A 384 -33.95 14.12 -14.88
C GLN A 384 -33.48 13.47 -13.57
N GLY A 385 -33.29 14.24 -12.49
CA GLY A 385 -32.81 13.76 -11.19
C GLY A 385 -33.92 13.44 -10.17
N ALA A 386 -34.85 12.56 -10.52
CA ALA A 386 -35.92 12.17 -9.59
C ALA A 386 -35.32 11.59 -8.27
N LEU A 387 -35.69 12.19 -7.15
CA LEU A 387 -35.32 11.85 -5.77
C LEU A 387 -35.31 10.34 -5.49
N SER A 388 -34.15 9.74 -5.24
CA SER A 388 -34.03 8.41 -4.62
C SER A 388 -33.84 8.54 -3.11
N LEU A 389 -34.87 9.05 -2.42
CA LEU A 389 -34.95 9.04 -0.94
C LEU A 389 -34.80 7.62 -0.32
N ARG A 390 -34.92 6.54 -1.12
CA ARG A 390 -34.77 5.15 -0.65
C ARG A 390 -33.32 4.68 -0.45
N GLY A 391 -32.32 5.27 -1.11
CA GLY A 391 -30.97 4.68 -1.14
C GLY A 391 -30.08 4.98 0.07
N VAL A 392 -30.33 6.07 0.80
CA VAL A 392 -29.36 6.60 1.78
C VAL A 392 -29.64 6.14 3.22
N GLU A 393 -30.89 5.82 3.55
CA GLU A 393 -31.25 5.33 4.89
C GLU A 393 -31.03 3.82 5.04
N GLU A 394 -31.24 3.05 3.98
CA GLU A 394 -31.11 1.58 4.01
C GLU A 394 -29.65 1.10 3.91
N TYR A 395 -28.76 1.88 3.28
CA TYR A 395 -27.38 1.46 3.02
C TYR A 395 -26.41 1.75 4.19
N LEU A 396 -26.71 2.71 5.07
CA LEU A 396 -25.80 3.13 6.16
C LEU A 396 -26.45 3.30 7.54
N SER A 397 -27.78 3.24 7.66
CA SER A 397 -28.49 3.33 8.95
C SER A 397 -29.10 1.97 9.32
N GLY A 398 -28.23 1.12 9.84
CA GLY A 398 -28.62 0.05 10.72
C GLY A 398 -27.39 -0.47 11.47
N PRO A 399 -27.25 -0.31 12.80
CA PRO A 399 -26.64 -1.41 13.52
C PRO A 399 -27.41 -2.68 13.10
N PRO A 400 -26.76 -3.84 12.93
CA PRO A 400 -27.52 -5.05 12.63
C PRO A 400 -28.66 -5.10 13.63
N GLU A 401 -29.91 -5.13 13.15
CA GLU A 401 -31.04 -5.42 14.04
C GLU A 401 -30.57 -6.56 14.92
N PRO A 402 -30.64 -6.44 16.26
CA PRO A 402 -30.30 -7.54 17.12
C PRO A 402 -31.26 -8.67 16.75
N THR A 403 -30.80 -9.56 15.86
CA THR A 403 -31.47 -10.80 15.56
C THR A 403 -31.79 -11.42 16.89
N ARG A 404 -33.07 -11.72 17.10
CA ARG A 404 -33.64 -12.29 18.33
C ARG A 404 -32.62 -13.16 19.09
N PRO A 405 -32.54 -13.07 20.44
CA PRO A 405 -31.38 -13.51 21.23
C PRO A 405 -31.02 -15.02 21.17
N ASP A 406 -31.78 -15.86 20.49
CA ASP A 406 -31.67 -17.32 20.64
C ASP A 406 -30.51 -17.98 19.85
N ALA A 407 -29.69 -17.22 19.11
CA ALA A 407 -28.59 -17.76 18.29
C ALA A 407 -27.20 -17.14 18.54
N ALA A 408 -27.00 -16.40 19.65
CA ALA A 408 -25.78 -15.62 19.89
C ALA A 408 -24.53 -16.50 20.14
N GLY A 409 -24.66 -17.64 20.82
CA GLY A 409 -23.52 -18.48 21.21
C GLY A 409 -22.82 -19.20 20.05
N ARG A 410 -23.57 -19.72 19.06
CA ARG A 410 -23.00 -20.43 17.91
C ARG A 410 -22.49 -19.49 16.81
N ARG A 411 -23.01 -18.26 16.73
CA ARG A 411 -22.60 -17.22 15.75
C ARG A 411 -21.37 -16.42 16.16
N ALA A 412 -21.03 -16.32 17.46
CA ALA A 412 -19.82 -15.64 17.91
C ALA A 412 -18.55 -16.44 17.57
N LEU A 413 -18.57 -17.75 17.82
CA LEU A 413 -17.49 -18.67 17.44
C LEU A 413 -17.37 -18.80 15.92
N SER A 414 -18.49 -18.81 15.17
CA SER A 414 -18.43 -18.82 13.71
C SER A 414 -17.91 -17.51 13.13
N ARG A 415 -18.23 -16.34 13.72
CA ARG A 415 -17.65 -15.05 13.33
C ARG A 415 -16.15 -14.97 13.61
N TRP A 416 -15.69 -15.44 14.78
CA TRP A 416 -14.26 -15.50 15.10
C TRP A 416 -13.51 -16.47 14.18
N HIS A 417 -14.09 -17.65 13.92
CA HIS A 417 -13.50 -18.62 13.00
C HIS A 417 -13.45 -18.08 11.57
N THR A 418 -14.51 -17.42 11.09
CA THR A 418 -14.53 -16.79 9.77
C THR A 418 -13.56 -15.62 9.69
N PHE A 419 -13.47 -14.77 10.72
CA PHE A 419 -12.50 -13.69 10.81
C PHE A 419 -11.04 -14.19 10.79
N LEU A 420 -10.74 -15.22 11.59
CA LEU A 420 -9.42 -15.87 11.60
C LEU A 420 -9.14 -16.54 10.26
N ARG A 421 -10.12 -17.24 9.68
CA ARG A 421 -10.01 -17.85 8.35
C ARG A 421 -9.71 -16.80 7.30
N GLU A 422 -10.37 -15.65 7.37
CA GLU A 422 -10.20 -14.52 6.47
C GLU A 422 -8.83 -13.85 6.64
N HIS A 423 -8.42 -13.53 7.87
CA HIS A 423 -7.12 -12.92 8.13
C HIS A 423 -5.96 -13.86 7.76
N VAL A 424 -6.05 -15.15 8.12
CA VAL A 424 -4.98 -16.11 7.81
C VAL A 424 -4.85 -16.33 6.30
N THR A 425 -5.95 -16.32 5.55
CA THR A 425 -5.89 -16.47 4.08
C THR A 425 -5.41 -15.22 3.35
N GLN A 426 -5.57 -14.03 3.94
CA GLN A 426 -4.91 -12.80 3.45
C GLN A 426 -3.39 -12.85 3.69
N VAL A 427 -2.97 -13.41 4.81
CA VAL A 427 -1.54 -13.51 5.14
C VAL A 427 -0.89 -14.65 4.34
N ASP A 428 -1.52 -15.82 4.28
CA ASP A 428 -1.05 -17.06 3.66
C ASP A 428 -2.09 -17.67 2.71
N PRO A 429 -2.05 -17.29 1.41
CA PRO A 429 -2.95 -17.79 0.39
C PRO A 429 -2.96 -19.33 0.34
N GLY A 430 -4.12 -19.92 0.63
CA GLY A 430 -4.30 -21.38 0.59
C GLY A 430 -3.65 -22.19 1.70
N TYR A 431 -3.23 -21.54 2.79
CA TYR A 431 -2.53 -22.16 3.93
C TYR A 431 -1.26 -22.91 3.50
N ALA A 432 -0.63 -22.47 2.41
CA ALA A 432 0.50 -23.18 1.84
C ALA A 432 1.68 -23.17 2.82
N ARG A 433 2.00 -22.01 3.39
CA ARG A 433 3.08 -21.86 4.36
C ARG A 433 2.73 -22.48 5.70
N LEU A 434 1.47 -22.35 6.13
CA LEU A 434 0.94 -22.97 7.35
C LEU A 434 1.10 -24.49 7.28
N ARG A 435 0.66 -25.11 6.18
CA ARG A 435 0.81 -26.56 5.99
C ARG A 435 2.26 -26.98 5.90
N ALA A 436 3.10 -26.25 5.18
CA ALA A 436 4.54 -26.54 5.10
C ALA A 436 5.18 -26.51 6.50
N ALA A 437 4.86 -25.50 7.31
CA ALA A 437 5.34 -25.37 8.68
C ALA A 437 4.80 -26.46 9.60
N THR A 438 3.51 -26.81 9.49
CA THR A 438 2.92 -27.91 10.25
C THR A 438 3.55 -29.25 9.87
N ARG A 439 3.80 -29.52 8.58
CA ARG A 439 4.49 -30.74 8.14
C ARG A 439 5.91 -30.80 8.70
N ALA A 440 6.66 -29.71 8.61
CA ALA A 440 8.02 -29.65 9.13
C ALA A 440 8.07 -29.87 10.65
N LEU A 441 7.14 -29.25 11.39
CA LEU A 441 7.00 -29.45 12.83
C LEU A 441 6.64 -30.89 13.18
N LEU A 442 5.59 -31.44 12.56
CA LEU A 442 5.16 -32.81 12.82
C LEU A 442 6.22 -33.84 12.41
N ALA A 443 6.98 -33.56 11.34
CA ALA A 443 8.07 -34.44 10.90
C ALA A 443 9.22 -34.41 11.90
N ALA A 444 9.57 -33.23 12.41
CA ALA A 444 10.61 -33.08 13.41
C ALA A 444 10.24 -33.75 14.73
N VAL A 445 9.03 -33.48 15.23
CA VAL A 445 8.51 -34.07 16.48
C VAL A 445 8.31 -35.57 16.34
N GLY A 446 7.71 -36.02 15.24
CA GLY A 446 7.51 -37.44 14.94
C GLY A 446 8.84 -38.19 14.89
N ALA A 447 9.79 -37.71 14.10
CA ALA A 447 11.10 -38.36 13.97
C ALA A 447 11.88 -38.35 15.30
N GLY A 448 11.91 -37.21 16.00
CA GLY A 448 12.57 -37.09 17.29
C GLY A 448 11.97 -38.02 18.35
N LEU A 449 10.65 -38.04 18.51
CA LEU A 449 9.97 -38.92 19.47
C LEU A 449 10.14 -40.40 19.12
N THR A 450 9.97 -40.78 17.85
CA THR A 450 10.17 -42.18 17.44
C THR A 450 11.62 -42.62 17.59
N GLY A 451 12.58 -41.74 17.29
CA GLY A 451 14.00 -41.98 17.51
C GLY A 451 14.34 -42.13 18.99
N LEU A 452 13.81 -41.26 19.85
CA LEU A 452 13.98 -41.35 21.30
C LEU A 452 13.47 -42.68 21.87
N LEU A 453 12.28 -43.11 21.45
CA LEU A 453 11.68 -44.36 21.92
C LEU A 453 12.46 -45.59 21.42
N LEU A 454 12.88 -45.58 20.15
CA LEU A 454 13.62 -46.67 19.54
C LEU A 454 15.01 -46.83 20.16
N LEU A 455 15.76 -45.74 20.32
CA LEU A 455 17.11 -45.77 20.89
C LEU A 455 17.09 -46.12 22.40
N ARG A 456 16.07 -45.67 23.14
CA ARG A 456 15.84 -46.12 24.52
C ARG A 456 15.60 -47.63 24.60
N ALA A 457 14.86 -48.20 23.66
CA ALA A 457 14.64 -49.65 23.61
C ALA A 457 15.92 -50.44 23.29
N LEU A 458 16.89 -49.80 22.62
CA LEU A 458 18.19 -50.38 22.27
C LEU A 458 19.28 -50.13 23.33
N GLY A 459 19.00 -49.33 24.36
CA GLY A 459 19.95 -49.03 25.45
C GLY A 459 21.07 -48.05 25.09
N GLU A 460 20.94 -47.31 23.99
CA GLU A 460 21.94 -46.31 23.56
C GLU A 460 21.67 -44.90 24.08
N ASP A 461 22.66 -44.01 23.97
CA ASP A 461 22.53 -42.61 24.34
C ASP A 461 21.58 -41.88 23.37
N VAL A 462 20.53 -41.26 23.91
CA VAL A 462 19.26 -41.15 23.19
C VAL A 462 19.06 -39.77 22.56
N LEU A 463 19.61 -38.71 23.16
CA LEU A 463 19.16 -37.35 22.90
C LEU A 463 19.72 -36.77 21.59
N THR A 464 21.03 -36.88 21.36
CA THR A 464 21.73 -36.26 20.22
C THR A 464 21.34 -36.86 18.87
N PRO A 465 21.26 -38.21 18.68
CA PRO A 465 20.80 -38.76 17.41
C PRO A 465 19.32 -38.47 17.17
N ALA A 466 18.48 -38.45 18.21
CA ALA A 466 17.07 -38.13 18.04
C ALA A 466 16.83 -36.66 17.61
N LEU A 467 17.59 -35.71 18.16
CA LEU A 467 17.57 -34.31 17.71
C LEU A 467 18.04 -34.20 16.25
N PHE A 468 19.05 -34.98 15.85
CA PHE A 468 19.50 -35.07 14.46
C PHE A 468 18.39 -35.58 13.53
N GLY A 469 17.73 -36.69 13.88
CA GLY A 469 16.59 -37.22 13.11
C GLY A 469 15.42 -36.24 13.00
N GLY A 470 15.11 -35.52 14.07
CA GLY A 470 14.11 -34.45 14.07
C GLY A 470 14.48 -33.31 13.11
N PHE A 471 15.74 -32.88 13.10
CA PHE A 471 16.23 -31.85 12.19
C PHE A 471 16.20 -32.32 10.72
N VAL A 472 16.60 -33.57 10.44
CA VAL A 472 16.49 -34.17 9.10
C VAL A 472 15.03 -34.26 8.66
N GLY A 473 14.10 -34.62 9.56
CA GLY A 473 12.67 -34.65 9.29
C GLY A 473 12.10 -33.27 8.93
N MET A 474 12.50 -32.23 9.67
CA MET A 474 12.16 -30.84 9.36
C MET A 474 12.60 -30.44 7.95
N LEU A 475 13.84 -30.76 7.57
CA LEU A 475 14.39 -30.41 6.26
C LEU A 475 13.78 -31.24 5.12
N SER A 476 13.51 -32.52 5.35
CA SER A 476 12.88 -33.44 4.39
C SER A 476 11.48 -32.96 3.99
N ALA A 477 10.68 -32.50 4.96
CA ALA A 477 9.35 -31.94 4.70
C ALA A 477 9.35 -30.70 3.78
N GLY A 478 10.48 -30.00 3.67
CA GLY A 478 10.65 -28.80 2.84
C GLY A 478 11.31 -29.03 1.48
N ILE A 479 11.74 -30.26 1.15
CA ILE A 479 12.55 -30.57 -0.04
C ILE A 479 11.72 -30.70 -1.34
N ALA A 480 10.40 -30.69 -1.21
CA ALA A 480 9.43 -30.86 -2.29
C ALA A 480 9.43 -29.72 -3.34
N VAL A 481 10.47 -29.66 -4.17
CA VAL A 481 10.66 -28.62 -5.20
C VAL A 481 10.21 -29.08 -6.59
N ASP A 482 10.07 -30.39 -6.82
CA ASP A 482 9.67 -30.93 -8.12
C ASP A 482 8.16 -30.75 -8.41
N ARG A 483 7.88 -30.49 -9.71
CA ARG A 483 6.54 -30.15 -10.20
C ARG A 483 5.60 -31.35 -10.21
N THR A 484 6.08 -32.57 -10.47
CA THR A 484 5.23 -33.77 -10.47
C THR A 484 5.30 -34.51 -9.14
N VAL A 485 4.18 -35.16 -8.76
CA VAL A 485 4.12 -35.97 -7.53
C VAL A 485 5.15 -37.10 -7.56
N ARG A 486 5.34 -37.75 -8.72
CA ARG A 486 6.33 -38.82 -8.89
C ARG A 486 7.77 -38.34 -8.69
N ALA A 487 8.14 -37.21 -9.31
CA ALA A 487 9.49 -36.66 -9.16
C ALA A 487 9.76 -36.17 -7.73
N ARG A 488 8.74 -35.62 -7.06
CA ARG A 488 8.84 -35.20 -5.66
C ARG A 488 9.10 -36.37 -4.72
N ARG A 489 8.35 -37.47 -4.87
CA ARG A 489 8.57 -38.71 -4.12
C ARG A 489 9.98 -39.25 -4.35
N ALA A 490 10.45 -39.23 -5.59
CA ALA A 490 11.82 -39.63 -5.92
C ALA A 490 12.87 -38.75 -5.23
N THR A 491 12.68 -37.43 -5.21
CA THR A 491 13.61 -36.49 -4.56
C THR A 491 13.62 -36.63 -3.03
N SER A 492 12.47 -36.89 -2.40
CA SER A 492 12.39 -37.17 -0.96
C SER A 492 13.17 -38.41 -0.57
N VAL A 493 13.10 -39.48 -1.37
CA VAL A 493 13.88 -40.71 -1.13
C VAL A 493 15.35 -40.51 -1.46
N LEU A 494 15.66 -39.78 -2.55
CA LEU A 494 17.02 -39.48 -2.98
C LEU A 494 17.81 -38.71 -1.92
N LEU A 495 17.16 -37.96 -1.03
CA LEU A 495 17.79 -37.24 0.08
C LEU A 495 18.59 -38.16 1.03
N LEU A 496 18.21 -39.44 1.16
CA LEU A 496 18.91 -40.35 2.06
C LEU A 496 20.37 -40.56 1.62
N VAL A 497 20.64 -40.60 0.31
CA VAL A 497 21.98 -40.83 -0.24
C VAL A 497 22.98 -39.76 0.20
N PRO A 498 22.78 -38.45 -0.06
CA PRO A 498 23.72 -37.44 0.37
C PRO A 498 23.80 -37.30 1.89
N VAL A 499 22.70 -37.55 2.63
CA VAL A 499 22.71 -37.56 4.10
C VAL A 499 23.65 -38.65 4.63
N THR A 500 23.54 -39.87 4.12
CA THR A 500 24.42 -40.97 4.51
C THR A 500 25.89 -40.64 4.19
N VAL A 501 26.17 -40.10 3.01
CA VAL A 501 27.52 -39.72 2.60
C VAL A 501 28.13 -38.70 3.56
N VAL A 502 27.42 -37.62 3.91
CA VAL A 502 27.99 -36.58 4.77
C VAL A 502 28.09 -36.98 6.25
N VAL A 503 27.21 -37.85 6.75
CA VAL A 503 27.32 -38.41 8.11
C VAL A 503 28.55 -39.30 8.21
N VAL A 504 28.74 -40.23 7.26
CA VAL A 504 29.90 -41.14 7.25
C VAL A 504 31.21 -40.36 7.09
N LEU A 505 31.28 -39.44 6.11
CA LEU A 505 32.47 -38.62 5.91
C LEU A 505 32.75 -37.70 7.10
N GLY A 506 31.71 -37.14 7.72
CA GLY A 506 31.85 -36.30 8.92
C GLY A 506 32.43 -37.08 10.10
N ALA A 507 31.96 -38.32 10.31
CA ALA A 507 32.46 -39.17 11.39
C ALA A 507 33.90 -39.65 11.17
N LEU A 508 34.30 -39.93 9.92
CA LEU A 508 35.67 -40.32 9.57
C LEU A 508 36.69 -39.20 9.81
N VAL A 509 36.23 -37.96 9.70
CA VAL A 509 37.07 -36.76 9.70
C VAL A 509 37.07 -36.05 11.07
N SER A 510 36.19 -36.45 11.98
CA SER A 510 35.96 -35.81 13.29
C SER A 510 37.21 -35.69 14.17
N GLY A 511 38.19 -36.60 14.01
CA GLY A 511 39.46 -36.58 14.75
C GLY A 511 40.50 -35.56 14.27
N SER A 512 40.29 -34.89 13.13
CA SER A 512 41.24 -33.93 12.57
C SER A 512 40.56 -32.60 12.21
N PRO A 513 40.94 -31.47 12.85
CA PRO A 513 40.43 -30.13 12.52
C PRO A 513 40.67 -29.74 11.05
N VAL A 514 41.84 -30.07 10.49
CA VAL A 514 42.22 -29.74 9.11
C VAL A 514 41.29 -30.41 8.11
N TRP A 515 41.15 -31.73 8.19
CA TRP A 515 40.23 -32.48 7.33
C TRP A 515 38.77 -32.05 7.52
N THR A 516 38.36 -31.65 8.73
CA THR A 516 37.02 -31.13 8.98
C THR A 516 36.80 -29.82 8.22
N ALA A 517 37.76 -28.89 8.27
CA ALA A 517 37.72 -27.65 7.50
C ALA A 517 37.67 -27.90 5.99
N VAL A 518 38.49 -28.83 5.48
CA VAL A 518 38.50 -29.22 4.06
C VAL A 518 37.16 -29.79 3.63
N LEU A 519 36.56 -30.67 4.44
CA LEU A 519 35.27 -31.28 4.14
C LEU A 519 34.13 -30.26 4.14
N VAL A 520 34.11 -29.30 5.08
CA VAL A 520 33.13 -28.19 5.09
C VAL A 520 33.19 -27.39 3.78
N VAL A 521 34.39 -27.03 3.32
CA VAL A 521 34.58 -26.30 2.05
C VAL A 521 34.15 -27.16 0.86
N ALA A 522 34.53 -28.44 0.83
CA ALA A 522 34.17 -29.37 -0.24
C ALA A 522 32.64 -29.54 -0.35
N VAL A 523 31.94 -29.71 0.77
CA VAL A 523 30.47 -29.83 0.81
C VAL A 523 29.79 -28.52 0.37
N ALA A 524 30.34 -27.36 0.72
CA ALA A 524 29.82 -26.07 0.25
C ALA A 524 29.96 -25.90 -1.29
N VAL A 525 31.12 -26.26 -1.83
CA VAL A 525 31.40 -26.24 -3.28
C VAL A 525 30.48 -27.22 -4.00
N ALA A 526 30.42 -28.48 -3.55
CA ALA A 526 29.56 -29.51 -4.14
C ALA A 526 28.07 -29.11 -4.08
N GLY A 527 27.60 -28.64 -2.93
CA GLY A 527 26.20 -28.26 -2.72
C GLY A 527 25.75 -27.11 -3.62
N THR A 528 26.61 -26.13 -3.86
CA THR A 528 26.32 -25.05 -4.83
C THR A 528 26.48 -25.50 -6.27
N TRP A 529 27.45 -26.36 -6.56
CA TRP A 529 27.73 -26.83 -7.92
C TRP A 529 26.63 -27.73 -8.46
N MET A 530 26.01 -28.55 -7.60
CA MET A 530 24.86 -29.39 -7.92
C MET A 530 23.68 -28.57 -8.48
N ALA A 531 23.58 -27.27 -8.19
CA ALA A 531 22.54 -26.40 -8.75
C ALA A 531 22.54 -26.31 -10.28
N ARG A 532 23.65 -26.69 -10.96
CA ARG A 532 23.74 -26.71 -12.43
C ARG A 532 22.74 -27.64 -13.10
N TYR A 533 22.31 -28.68 -12.40
CA TYR A 533 21.39 -29.69 -12.91
C TYR A 533 19.91 -29.34 -12.67
N GLY A 534 19.63 -28.13 -12.16
CA GLY A 534 18.28 -27.61 -11.95
C GLY A 534 17.87 -27.50 -10.48
N LEU A 535 16.60 -27.13 -10.27
CA LEU A 535 16.07 -26.75 -8.95
C LEU A 535 16.10 -27.89 -7.91
N ARG A 536 15.89 -29.15 -8.34
CA ARG A 536 15.94 -30.32 -7.45
C ARG A 536 17.33 -30.49 -6.82
N TRP A 537 18.37 -30.35 -7.62
CA TRP A 537 19.74 -30.56 -7.19
C TRP A 537 20.27 -29.40 -6.37
N ALA A 538 19.81 -28.18 -6.66
CA ALA A 538 20.03 -27.02 -5.80
C ALA A 538 19.39 -27.19 -4.41
N ALA A 539 18.20 -27.79 -4.33
CA ALA A 539 17.55 -28.07 -3.05
C ALA A 539 18.30 -29.14 -2.25
N LEU A 540 18.65 -30.26 -2.89
CA LEU A 540 19.45 -31.33 -2.28
C LEU A 540 20.80 -30.83 -1.80
N GLY A 541 21.53 -30.04 -2.61
CA GLY A 541 22.83 -29.49 -2.22
C GLY A 541 22.75 -28.57 -1.00
N ARG A 542 21.76 -27.68 -0.92
CA ARG A 542 21.52 -26.85 0.28
C ARG A 542 21.19 -27.67 1.51
N THR A 543 20.33 -28.67 1.39
CA THR A 543 19.97 -29.54 2.52
C THR A 543 21.17 -30.37 2.97
N THR A 544 21.97 -30.89 2.05
CA THR A 544 23.18 -31.68 2.33
C THR A 544 24.16 -30.87 3.18
N PHE A 545 24.42 -29.60 2.80
CA PHE A 545 25.25 -28.71 3.61
C PHE A 545 24.65 -28.46 5.01
N MET A 546 23.33 -28.25 5.13
CA MET A 546 22.69 -28.04 6.44
C MET A 546 22.77 -29.28 7.34
N VAL A 547 22.60 -30.47 6.77
CA VAL A 547 22.68 -31.74 7.51
C VAL A 547 24.12 -31.98 7.98
N TYR A 548 25.11 -31.81 7.10
CA TYR A 548 26.52 -31.90 7.47
C TYR A 548 26.91 -30.90 8.56
N TYR A 549 26.47 -29.64 8.40
CA TYR A 549 26.68 -28.60 9.39
C TYR A 549 26.08 -28.98 10.76
N PHE A 550 24.86 -29.54 10.79
CA PHE A 550 24.22 -29.93 12.03
C PHE A 550 24.92 -31.14 12.69
N ALA A 551 25.41 -32.09 11.88
CA ALA A 551 26.25 -33.18 12.37
C ALA A 551 27.55 -32.66 13.02
N LEU A 552 28.17 -31.63 12.43
CA LEU A 552 29.36 -30.97 12.98
C LEU A 552 29.07 -30.34 14.36
N VAL A 553 27.93 -29.66 14.51
CA VAL A 553 27.50 -29.04 15.78
C VAL A 553 27.31 -30.09 16.90
N LEU A 554 26.79 -31.27 16.54
CA LEU A 554 26.53 -32.34 17.49
C LEU A 554 27.79 -33.15 17.87
N ARG A 555 28.95 -32.90 17.22
CA ARG A 555 30.22 -33.64 17.41
C ARG A 555 30.06 -35.16 17.20
N LEU A 556 29.64 -35.53 16.00
CA LEU A 556 29.45 -36.93 15.61
C LEU A 556 30.75 -37.76 15.73
N GLU A 557 30.72 -38.82 16.55
CA GLU A 557 31.78 -39.81 16.67
C GLU A 557 31.54 -41.03 15.77
N LEU A 558 32.59 -41.82 15.51
CA LEU A 558 32.51 -42.99 14.61
C LEU A 558 31.63 -44.11 15.19
N SER A 559 31.52 -44.20 16.53
CA SER A 559 30.66 -45.16 17.23
C SER A 559 29.17 -44.92 16.98
N ASP A 560 28.78 -43.65 16.82
CA ASP A 560 27.37 -43.25 16.83
C ASP A 560 26.78 -43.18 15.42
N VAL A 561 27.58 -43.47 14.39
CA VAL A 561 27.15 -43.39 12.97
C VAL A 561 25.88 -44.20 12.73
N GLY A 562 25.76 -45.38 13.34
CA GLY A 562 24.58 -46.23 13.22
C GLY A 562 23.30 -45.57 13.72
N SER A 563 23.33 -44.96 14.91
CA SER A 563 22.18 -44.30 15.53
C SER A 563 21.79 -43.01 14.79
N TYR A 564 22.76 -42.24 14.29
CA TYR A 564 22.51 -41.05 13.46
C TYR A 564 21.92 -41.40 12.09
N LEU A 565 22.38 -42.48 11.43
CA LEU A 565 21.79 -42.93 10.17
C LEU A 565 20.37 -43.47 10.36
N ALA A 566 20.12 -44.23 11.43
CA ALA A 566 18.80 -44.76 11.74
C ALA A 566 17.78 -43.64 12.00
N THR A 567 18.15 -42.65 12.82
CA THR A 567 17.29 -41.49 13.11
C THR A 567 17.13 -40.55 11.92
N ALA A 568 18.16 -40.41 11.07
CA ALA A 568 18.02 -39.69 9.80
C ALA A 568 17.05 -40.38 8.82
N ALA A 569 17.11 -41.71 8.71
CA ALA A 569 16.16 -42.48 7.91
C ALA A 569 14.72 -42.32 8.44
N LEU A 570 14.52 -42.34 9.76
CA LEU A 570 13.23 -42.01 10.39
C LEU A 570 12.79 -40.58 10.07
N GLY A 571 13.72 -39.61 10.08
CA GLY A 571 13.47 -38.24 9.66
C GLY A 571 12.95 -38.14 8.22
N VAL A 572 13.66 -38.79 7.28
CA VAL A 572 13.24 -38.85 5.87
C VAL A 572 11.88 -39.54 5.74
N ALA A 573 11.66 -40.65 6.45
CA ALA A 573 10.40 -41.40 6.42
C ALA A 573 9.21 -40.58 6.94
N TRP A 574 9.36 -39.89 8.07
CA TRP A 574 8.32 -38.99 8.60
C TRP A 574 8.07 -37.80 7.67
N GLY A 575 9.13 -37.21 7.11
CA GLY A 575 9.03 -36.14 6.11
C GLY A 575 8.24 -36.59 4.88
N PHE A 576 8.51 -37.80 4.37
CA PHE A 576 7.76 -38.43 3.27
C PHE A 576 6.31 -38.72 3.65
N LEU A 577 6.07 -39.36 4.79
CA LEU A 577 4.73 -39.72 5.27
C LEU A 577 3.82 -38.49 5.41
N LEU A 578 4.34 -37.41 6.00
CA LEU A 578 3.57 -36.18 6.20
C LEU A 578 3.34 -35.41 4.90
N THR A 579 4.30 -35.41 3.99
CA THR A 579 4.20 -34.64 2.74
C THR A 579 3.33 -35.34 1.69
N ASP A 580 3.42 -36.67 1.59
CA ASP A 580 2.79 -37.45 0.53
C ASP A 580 1.55 -38.25 0.96
N VAL A 581 1.40 -38.58 2.26
CA VAL A 581 0.31 -39.48 2.74
C VAL A 581 -0.66 -38.77 3.69
N LEU A 582 -0.18 -38.22 4.80
CA LEU A 582 -1.06 -37.68 5.86
C LEU A 582 -1.59 -36.27 5.57
N LEU A 583 -0.74 -35.40 5.04
CA LEU A 583 -1.11 -34.01 4.70
C LEU A 583 -0.76 -33.70 3.24
N PRO A 584 -1.30 -34.41 2.23
CA PRO A 584 -0.92 -34.22 0.83
C PRO A 584 -1.23 -32.80 0.32
N GLU A 585 -0.40 -32.30 -0.59
CA GLU A 585 -0.70 -31.04 -1.27
C GLU A 585 -1.94 -31.19 -2.14
N ARG A 586 -2.95 -30.36 -1.87
CA ARG A 586 -4.15 -30.23 -2.70
C ARG A 586 -4.06 -28.93 -3.49
N PRO A 587 -3.33 -28.91 -4.63
CA PRO A 587 -3.06 -27.70 -5.40
C PRO A 587 -4.33 -26.94 -5.80
N VAL A 588 -5.41 -27.64 -6.14
CA VAL A 588 -6.73 -27.04 -6.44
C VAL A 588 -7.30 -26.24 -5.26
N ARG A 589 -7.15 -26.72 -4.02
CA ARG A 589 -7.62 -25.99 -2.83
C ARG A 589 -6.74 -24.77 -2.55
N VAL A 590 -5.44 -24.89 -2.77
CA VAL A 590 -4.49 -23.78 -2.62
C VAL A 590 -4.79 -22.68 -3.65
N LEU A 591 -5.05 -23.07 -4.90
CA LEU A 591 -5.45 -22.16 -5.96
C LEU A 591 -6.76 -21.43 -5.62
N ARG A 592 -7.82 -22.14 -5.21
CA ARG A 592 -9.12 -21.54 -4.84
C ARG A 592 -9.01 -20.55 -3.68
N ALA A 593 -8.29 -20.93 -2.63
CA ALA A 593 -8.10 -20.05 -1.47
C ALA A 593 -7.13 -18.89 -1.78
N GLY A 594 -6.22 -19.06 -2.73
CA GLY A 594 -5.39 -17.96 -3.21
C GLY A 594 -6.16 -16.96 -4.07
N ILE A 595 -7.14 -17.41 -4.85
CA ILE A 595 -8.06 -16.53 -5.59
C ILE A 595 -8.91 -15.67 -4.64
N SER A 596 -9.50 -16.26 -3.60
CA SER A 596 -10.27 -15.49 -2.62
C SER A 596 -9.39 -14.54 -1.81
N GLY A 597 -8.13 -14.93 -1.53
CA GLY A 597 -7.12 -14.04 -0.96
C GLY A 597 -6.83 -12.84 -1.86
N TYR A 598 -6.56 -13.10 -3.14
CA TYR A 598 -6.28 -12.07 -4.15
C TYR A 598 -7.44 -11.10 -4.33
N GLN A 599 -8.68 -11.57 -4.42
CA GLN A 599 -9.86 -10.70 -4.51
C GLN A 599 -10.02 -9.80 -3.27
N ARG A 600 -9.69 -10.30 -2.07
CA ARG A 600 -9.70 -9.50 -0.84
C ARG A 600 -8.55 -8.49 -0.77
N GLU A 601 -7.37 -8.85 -1.27
CA GLU A 601 -6.26 -7.90 -1.43
C GLU A 601 -6.61 -6.78 -2.41
N LEU A 602 -7.33 -7.11 -3.50
CA LEU A 602 -7.82 -6.12 -4.46
C LEU A 602 -8.81 -5.15 -3.78
N VAL A 603 -9.79 -5.67 -3.04
CA VAL A 603 -10.75 -4.86 -2.28
C VAL A 603 -10.04 -3.97 -1.25
N ALA A 604 -9.02 -4.49 -0.55
CA ALA A 604 -8.24 -3.73 0.42
C ALA A 604 -7.45 -2.59 -0.23
N LEU A 605 -6.90 -2.81 -1.42
CA LEU A 605 -6.24 -1.75 -2.20
C LEU A 605 -7.23 -0.63 -2.54
N ILE A 606 -8.45 -0.95 -2.97
CA ILE A 606 -9.47 0.06 -3.28
C ILE A 606 -9.86 0.86 -2.04
N ASP A 607 -10.01 0.23 -0.87
CA ASP A 607 -10.27 0.93 0.41
C ASP A 607 -9.20 1.98 0.71
N THR A 608 -7.91 1.62 0.56
CA THR A 608 -6.79 2.56 0.71
C THR A 608 -6.81 3.67 -0.34
N LEU A 609 -7.28 3.39 -1.56
CA LEU A 609 -7.41 4.40 -2.63
C LEU A 609 -8.59 5.35 -2.42
N VAL A 610 -9.71 4.89 -1.84
CA VAL A 610 -10.82 5.78 -1.46
C VAL A 610 -10.31 6.84 -0.48
N ASP A 611 -9.54 6.43 0.52
CA ASP A 611 -8.89 7.34 1.46
C ASP A 611 -7.91 8.29 0.75
N ALA A 612 -7.09 7.77 -0.17
CA ALA A 612 -6.10 8.58 -0.89
C ALA A 612 -6.74 9.67 -1.77
N VAL A 613 -7.84 9.33 -2.46
CA VAL A 613 -8.56 10.25 -3.36
C VAL A 613 -9.44 11.23 -2.60
N SER A 614 -10.21 10.76 -1.60
CA SER A 614 -11.04 11.63 -0.75
C SER A 614 -10.21 12.69 -0.04
N TRP A 615 -9.05 12.28 0.48
CA TRP A 615 -8.12 13.15 1.18
C TRP A 615 -7.25 13.99 0.24
N ALA A 616 -7.17 13.57 -1.04
CA ALA A 616 -6.33 14.14 -2.08
C ALA A 616 -4.89 14.41 -1.64
N ARG A 617 -4.30 13.40 -0.99
CA ARG A 617 -2.97 13.51 -0.40
C ARG A 617 -2.15 12.25 -0.63
N TRP A 618 -1.03 12.42 -1.34
CA TRP A 618 -0.05 11.36 -1.55
C TRP A 618 1.12 11.44 -0.56
N ASP A 619 0.79 11.40 0.73
CA ASP A 619 1.78 11.45 1.82
C ASP A 619 2.69 10.22 1.87
N PRO A 620 3.83 10.28 2.59
CA PRO A 620 4.66 9.11 2.85
C PRO A 620 3.88 7.95 3.49
N ASP A 621 2.93 8.24 4.39
CA ASP A 621 2.11 7.22 5.05
C ASP A 621 1.12 6.54 4.09
N VAL A 622 0.40 7.32 3.27
CA VAL A 622 -0.53 6.81 2.25
C VAL A 622 0.26 6.04 1.19
N SER A 623 1.36 6.62 0.70
CA SER A 623 2.28 5.98 -0.25
C SER A 623 2.77 4.64 0.28
N LYS A 624 3.14 4.58 1.57
CA LYS A 624 3.58 3.33 2.21
C LYS A 624 2.45 2.31 2.30
N ARG A 625 1.23 2.71 2.66
CA ARG A 625 0.07 1.81 2.71
C ARG A 625 -0.29 1.27 1.32
N VAL A 626 -0.45 2.15 0.34
CA VAL A 626 -0.70 1.81 -1.06
C VAL A 626 0.41 0.88 -1.59
N ALA A 627 1.68 1.19 -1.35
CA ALA A 627 2.80 0.33 -1.75
C ALA A 627 2.77 -1.04 -1.04
N VAL A 628 2.38 -1.10 0.24
CA VAL A 628 2.21 -2.37 0.95
C VAL A 628 1.09 -3.21 0.33
N ASP A 629 -0.06 -2.60 0.05
CA ASP A 629 -1.23 -3.29 -0.51
C ASP A 629 -0.98 -3.72 -1.96
N GLN A 630 -0.37 -2.86 -2.79
CA GLN A 630 0.05 -3.20 -4.14
C GLN A 630 1.09 -4.32 -4.15
N ARG A 631 2.06 -4.31 -3.22
CA ARG A 631 3.02 -5.42 -3.05
C ARG A 631 2.35 -6.70 -2.57
N ARG A 632 1.27 -6.64 -1.78
CA ARG A 632 0.49 -7.82 -1.38
C ARG A 632 -0.22 -8.40 -2.60
N LEU A 633 -0.99 -7.57 -3.31
CA LEU A 633 -1.70 -7.92 -4.54
C LEU A 633 -0.77 -8.56 -5.59
N THR A 634 0.38 -7.94 -5.85
CA THR A 634 1.38 -8.44 -6.81
C THR A 634 1.97 -9.79 -6.35
N ARG A 635 2.22 -9.96 -5.05
CA ARG A 635 2.69 -11.24 -4.50
C ARG A 635 1.62 -12.32 -4.58
N GLY A 636 0.36 -11.99 -4.30
CA GLY A 636 -0.79 -12.87 -4.47
C GLY A 636 -0.93 -13.33 -5.92
N ALA A 637 -0.87 -12.40 -6.87
CA ALA A 637 -0.89 -12.70 -8.30
C ALA A 637 0.30 -13.57 -8.76
N ALA A 638 1.51 -13.27 -8.30
CA ALA A 638 2.71 -14.05 -8.62
C ALA A 638 2.63 -15.48 -8.04
N PHE A 639 2.16 -15.62 -6.81
CA PHE A 639 1.91 -16.91 -6.18
C PHE A 639 0.90 -17.73 -7.01
N MET A 640 -0.21 -17.13 -7.43
CA MET A 640 -1.21 -17.79 -8.26
C MET A 640 -0.70 -18.16 -9.65
N THR A 641 0.05 -17.27 -10.29
CA THR A 641 0.70 -17.54 -11.57
C THR A 641 1.68 -18.70 -11.45
N GLY A 642 2.45 -18.77 -10.37
CA GLY A 642 3.35 -19.88 -10.06
C GLY A 642 2.60 -21.21 -9.97
N GLN A 643 1.47 -21.23 -9.26
CA GLN A 643 0.65 -22.45 -9.15
C GLN A 643 0.01 -22.84 -10.49
N LEU A 644 -0.34 -21.89 -11.35
CA LEU A 644 -0.95 -22.13 -12.66
C LEU A 644 0.05 -22.52 -13.77
N THR A 645 1.35 -22.48 -13.50
CA THR A 645 2.41 -22.84 -14.46
C THR A 645 2.80 -24.34 -14.36
N GLY A 646 2.15 -25.10 -13.47
CA GLY A 646 2.37 -26.54 -13.31
C GLY A 646 1.74 -27.39 -14.43
N PRO A 647 2.18 -28.65 -14.61
CA PRO A 647 1.55 -29.58 -15.53
C PRO A 647 0.07 -29.82 -15.17
N PRO A 648 -0.79 -30.17 -16.14
CA PRO A 648 -2.25 -30.25 -15.97
C PRO A 648 -2.69 -31.23 -14.85
N GLU A 649 -1.92 -32.29 -14.62
CA GLU A 649 -2.09 -33.26 -13.54
C GLU A 649 -2.04 -32.63 -12.13
N VAL A 650 -1.35 -31.50 -12.00
CA VAL A 650 -1.10 -30.80 -10.72
C VAL A 650 -2.04 -29.62 -10.58
N THR A 651 -2.34 -28.88 -11.65
CA THR A 651 -3.29 -27.77 -11.59
C THR A 651 -4.74 -28.26 -11.52
N GLY A 652 -5.02 -29.45 -12.04
CA GLY A 652 -6.39 -29.95 -12.25
C GLY A 652 -7.15 -29.16 -13.32
N LEU A 653 -6.42 -28.42 -14.17
CA LEU A 653 -6.97 -27.52 -15.18
C LEU A 653 -6.35 -27.83 -16.55
N ASP A 654 -7.17 -27.68 -17.60
CA ASP A 654 -6.70 -27.72 -18.98
C ASP A 654 -5.66 -26.60 -19.24
N PRO A 655 -4.55 -26.85 -19.97
CA PRO A 655 -3.52 -25.83 -20.22
C PRO A 655 -4.07 -24.52 -20.79
N ARG A 656 -5.11 -24.56 -21.64
CA ARG A 656 -5.75 -23.35 -22.18
C ARG A 656 -6.50 -22.55 -21.11
N GLN A 657 -7.18 -23.23 -20.19
CA GLN A 657 -7.85 -22.60 -19.05
C GLN A 657 -6.83 -21.97 -18.09
N ALA A 658 -5.72 -22.66 -17.81
CA ALA A 658 -4.65 -22.15 -16.97
C ALA A 658 -3.93 -20.94 -17.59
N VAL A 659 -3.72 -20.92 -18.90
CA VAL A 659 -3.25 -19.71 -19.63
C VAL A 659 -4.26 -18.58 -19.47
N ARG A 660 -5.54 -18.82 -19.78
CA ARG A 660 -6.58 -17.78 -19.73
C ARG A 660 -6.71 -17.17 -18.33
N LEU A 661 -6.63 -17.98 -17.27
CA LEU A 661 -6.71 -17.50 -15.90
C LEU A 661 -5.47 -16.69 -15.50
N ARG A 662 -4.26 -17.11 -15.91
CA ARG A 662 -3.03 -16.31 -15.74
C ARG A 662 -3.14 -14.96 -16.44
N LEU A 663 -3.69 -14.95 -17.66
CA LEU A 663 -3.89 -13.72 -18.40
C LEU A 663 -4.84 -12.78 -17.62
N ARG A 664 -6.00 -13.25 -17.16
CA ARG A 664 -6.96 -12.44 -16.39
C ARG A 664 -6.45 -11.97 -15.02
N LEU A 665 -5.67 -12.79 -14.32
CA LEU A 665 -5.00 -12.41 -13.08
C LEU A 665 -3.98 -11.29 -13.32
N LEU A 666 -3.22 -11.37 -14.42
CA LEU A 666 -2.30 -10.32 -14.77
C LEU A 666 -3.03 -9.03 -15.16
N ASP A 667 -4.06 -9.14 -16.00
CA ASP A 667 -4.87 -7.99 -16.44
C ASP A 667 -5.46 -7.24 -15.24
N THR A 668 -6.00 -7.96 -14.25
CA THR A 668 -6.54 -7.36 -13.02
C THR A 668 -5.45 -6.68 -12.18
N THR A 669 -4.26 -7.29 -12.06
CA THR A 669 -3.14 -6.73 -11.28
C THR A 669 -2.60 -5.45 -11.92
N LEU A 670 -2.52 -5.42 -13.25
CA LEU A 670 -2.02 -4.27 -14.00
C LEU A 670 -3.05 -3.14 -14.05
N SER A 671 -4.33 -3.45 -14.25
CA SER A 671 -5.41 -2.45 -14.17
C SER A 671 -5.49 -1.82 -12.77
N ALA A 672 -5.29 -2.61 -11.72
CA ALA A 672 -5.20 -2.10 -10.34
C ALA A 672 -3.97 -1.20 -10.13
N SER A 673 -2.83 -1.52 -10.75
CA SER A 673 -1.62 -0.67 -10.68
C SER A 673 -1.78 0.63 -11.46
N HIS A 674 -2.46 0.59 -12.61
CA HIS A 674 -2.81 1.78 -13.38
C HIS A 674 -3.79 2.69 -12.60
N LEU A 675 -4.78 2.11 -11.92
CA LEU A 675 -5.70 2.84 -11.04
C LEU A 675 -4.97 3.56 -9.88
N VAL A 676 -3.91 2.94 -9.33
CA VAL A 676 -3.04 3.58 -8.32
C VAL A 676 -2.35 4.83 -8.90
N GLY A 677 -1.87 4.75 -10.15
CA GLY A 677 -1.26 5.88 -10.86
C GLY A 677 -2.24 7.03 -11.06
N THR A 678 -3.40 6.77 -11.65
CA THR A 678 -4.42 7.81 -11.92
C THR A 678 -5.00 8.40 -10.64
N ALA A 679 -5.11 7.62 -9.55
CA ALA A 679 -5.52 8.13 -8.25
C ALA A 679 -4.52 9.11 -7.64
N ARG A 680 -3.22 8.95 -7.93
CA ARG A 680 -2.16 9.88 -7.49
C ARG A 680 -2.26 11.23 -8.19
N ASP A 681 -2.62 11.23 -9.47
CA ASP A 681 -2.67 12.45 -10.30
C ASP A 681 -3.83 13.39 -9.89
N VAL A 682 -4.84 12.88 -9.18
CA VAL A 682 -6.00 13.66 -8.67
C VAL A 682 -5.65 14.55 -7.45
N THR A 683 -4.44 14.43 -6.90
CA THR A 683 -4.04 15.14 -5.66
C THR A 683 -3.76 16.65 -5.84
N GLY A 684 -3.67 17.16 -7.07
CA GLY A 684 -3.44 18.59 -7.37
C GLY A 684 -4.66 19.51 -7.19
N THR A 685 -4.46 20.84 -7.16
CA THR A 685 -5.52 21.86 -6.98
C THR A 685 -6.52 21.95 -8.14
N ALA A 686 -6.20 21.34 -9.29
CA ALA A 686 -7.07 21.26 -10.45
C ALA A 686 -8.37 20.48 -10.22
N VAL A 687 -8.45 19.63 -9.18
CA VAL A 687 -9.65 18.87 -8.82
C VAL A 687 -10.26 19.46 -7.53
N SER A 688 -11.53 19.86 -7.58
CA SER A 688 -12.24 20.45 -6.44
C SER A 688 -12.48 19.44 -5.32
N LEU A 689 -12.68 19.92 -4.08
CA LEU A 689 -12.97 19.07 -2.92
C LEU A 689 -14.22 18.19 -3.13
N GLU A 690 -15.23 18.75 -3.79
CA GLU A 690 -16.47 18.04 -4.13
C GLU A 690 -16.23 16.94 -5.17
N LEU A 691 -15.52 17.25 -6.26
CA LEU A 691 -15.22 16.27 -7.30
C LEU A 691 -14.36 15.12 -6.75
N ARG A 692 -13.42 15.41 -5.83
CA ARG A 692 -12.67 14.39 -5.07
C ARG A 692 -13.59 13.49 -4.25
N GLY A 693 -14.55 14.09 -3.52
CA GLY A 693 -15.53 13.34 -2.74
C GLY A 693 -16.41 12.43 -3.59
N ARG A 694 -16.81 12.88 -4.80
CA ARG A 694 -17.57 12.07 -5.76
C ARG A 694 -16.75 10.93 -6.37
N LEU A 695 -15.50 11.20 -6.76
CA LEU A 695 -14.57 10.17 -7.24
C LEU A 695 -14.29 9.11 -6.16
N ALA A 696 -14.15 9.55 -4.90
CA ALA A 696 -14.01 8.67 -3.75
C ALA A 696 -15.27 7.82 -3.51
N GLY A 697 -16.47 8.39 -3.66
CA GLY A 697 -17.71 7.61 -3.55
C GLY A 697 -17.87 6.60 -4.66
N ARG A 698 -17.45 6.94 -5.90
CA ARG A 698 -17.41 5.96 -7.01
C ARG A 698 -16.41 4.83 -6.75
N LEU A 699 -15.26 5.12 -6.14
CA LEU A 699 -14.33 4.08 -5.67
C LEU A 699 -14.94 3.21 -4.56
N GLU A 700 -15.75 3.78 -3.66
CA GLU A 700 -16.47 3.00 -2.64
C GLU A 700 -17.51 2.07 -3.29
N LEU A 701 -18.21 2.55 -4.31
CA LEU A 701 -19.14 1.74 -5.07
C LEU A 701 -18.42 0.62 -5.84
N LEU A 702 -17.25 0.90 -6.43
CA LEU A 702 -16.38 -0.11 -7.05
C LEU A 702 -15.95 -1.17 -6.02
N ARG A 703 -15.54 -0.73 -4.83
CA ARG A 703 -15.19 -1.62 -3.72
C ARG A 703 -16.35 -2.55 -3.36
N ALA A 704 -17.57 -2.02 -3.22
CA ALA A 704 -18.76 -2.81 -2.92
C ALA A 704 -19.03 -3.86 -4.01
N HIS A 705 -18.90 -3.50 -5.29
CA HIS A 705 -19.02 -4.43 -6.41
C HIS A 705 -17.95 -5.53 -6.40
N LEU A 706 -16.68 -5.17 -6.16
CA LEU A 706 -15.59 -6.14 -6.07
C LEU A 706 -15.77 -7.09 -4.87
N GLN A 707 -16.30 -6.58 -3.76
CA GLN A 707 -16.69 -7.41 -2.61
C GLN A 707 -17.80 -8.39 -2.97
N GLN A 708 -18.82 -7.96 -3.71
CA GLN A 708 -19.89 -8.83 -4.18
C GLN A 708 -19.39 -9.89 -5.18
N LEU A 709 -18.47 -9.53 -6.08
CA LEU A 709 -17.81 -10.49 -6.98
C LEU A 709 -16.98 -11.54 -6.21
N ALA A 710 -16.36 -11.15 -5.09
CA ALA A 710 -15.67 -12.08 -4.22
C ALA A 710 -16.66 -12.98 -3.43
N ALA A 711 -17.74 -12.40 -2.91
CA ALA A 711 -18.74 -13.09 -2.11
C ALA A 711 -19.61 -14.06 -2.92
N SER A 712 -19.99 -13.71 -4.16
CA SER A 712 -20.73 -14.58 -5.08
C SER A 712 -19.99 -15.89 -5.36
N HIS A 713 -18.66 -15.85 -5.43
CA HIS A 713 -17.83 -17.04 -5.58
C HIS A 713 -17.83 -17.93 -4.32
N ASP A 714 -18.04 -17.36 -3.13
CA ASP A 714 -18.19 -18.09 -1.88
C ASP A 714 -19.65 -18.58 -1.68
N ALA A 715 -20.66 -17.81 -2.11
CA ALA A 715 -22.09 -18.11 -1.99
C ALA A 715 -22.59 -19.17 -2.99
N ALA A 716 -22.09 -19.16 -4.23
CA ALA A 716 -22.30 -20.25 -5.20
C ALA A 716 -21.83 -21.62 -4.67
N ARG A 717 -20.99 -21.64 -3.62
CA ARG A 717 -20.57 -22.86 -2.90
C ARG A 717 -21.51 -23.27 -1.77
N ALA A 718 -22.23 -22.32 -1.16
CA ALA A 718 -23.07 -22.55 0.00
C ALA A 718 -24.53 -22.86 -0.36
N GLY A 719 -24.94 -22.61 -1.61
CA GLY A 719 -26.34 -22.78 -2.04
C GLY A 719 -27.29 -21.70 -1.48
N ASP A 720 -26.76 -20.71 -0.76
CA ASP A 720 -27.55 -19.64 -0.15
C ASP A 720 -27.74 -18.47 -1.12
N ALA A 721 -29.00 -18.16 -1.41
CA ALA A 721 -29.44 -17.15 -2.39
C ALA A 721 -29.51 -15.71 -1.85
N LEU A 722 -29.02 -15.44 -0.63
CA LEU A 722 -29.18 -14.16 0.05
C LEU A 722 -27.90 -13.32 0.00
N THR A 723 -27.41 -12.99 -1.19
CA THR A 723 -26.43 -11.90 -1.35
C THR A 723 -27.18 -10.58 -1.59
N PRO A 724 -26.95 -9.52 -0.78
CA PRO A 724 -27.54 -8.22 -1.04
C PRO A 724 -27.16 -7.75 -2.44
N ARG A 725 -28.16 -7.34 -3.23
CA ARG A 725 -27.97 -6.81 -4.59
C ARG A 725 -27.44 -5.38 -4.47
N VAL A 726 -26.24 -5.14 -4.98
CA VAL A 726 -25.77 -3.78 -5.30
C VAL A 726 -26.42 -3.37 -6.62
N ASP A 727 -26.71 -2.08 -6.78
CA ASP A 727 -27.22 -1.53 -8.04
C ASP A 727 -26.29 -1.86 -9.22
N PRO A 728 -26.81 -2.04 -10.44
CA PRO A 728 -25.97 -2.36 -11.60
C PRO A 728 -24.85 -1.33 -11.82
N TRP A 729 -23.65 -1.80 -12.14
CA TRP A 729 -22.55 -0.93 -12.54
C TRP A 729 -22.86 -0.27 -13.89
N ASP A 730 -23.42 0.94 -13.85
CA ASP A 730 -23.62 1.78 -15.03
C ASP A 730 -22.28 2.42 -15.46
N VAL A 731 -22.04 2.54 -16.76
CA VAL A 731 -20.80 3.09 -17.34
C VAL A 731 -21.11 4.38 -18.12
N PRO A 732 -21.54 5.47 -17.45
CA PRO A 732 -21.72 6.72 -18.17
C PRO A 732 -20.34 7.31 -18.55
N PRO A 733 -20.24 7.97 -19.73
CA PRO A 733 -19.04 8.69 -20.10
C PRO A 733 -18.77 9.81 -19.07
N PRO A 734 -17.51 10.05 -18.68
CA PRO A 734 -17.21 11.18 -17.81
C PRO A 734 -17.53 12.50 -18.55
N PRO A 735 -18.09 13.52 -17.88
CA PRO A 735 -18.37 14.80 -18.50
C PRO A 735 -17.12 15.41 -19.15
N ALA A 736 -17.29 16.02 -20.34
CA ALA A 736 -16.19 16.62 -21.08
C ALA A 736 -15.51 17.75 -20.30
N GLN A 737 -16.25 18.51 -19.49
CA GLN A 737 -15.71 19.61 -18.69
C GLN A 737 -14.87 19.17 -17.46
N TRP A 738 -14.75 17.86 -17.16
CA TRP A 738 -13.92 17.41 -16.04
C TRP A 738 -12.42 17.49 -16.35
N PRO A 739 -11.57 17.82 -15.34
CA PRO A 739 -10.12 17.81 -15.51
C PRO A 739 -9.61 16.45 -16.02
N ALA A 740 -8.55 16.45 -16.84
CA ALA A 740 -7.97 15.23 -17.40
C ALA A 740 -7.64 14.14 -16.35
N PRO A 741 -7.05 14.46 -15.17
CA PRO A 741 -6.81 13.47 -14.11
C PRO A 741 -8.09 12.81 -13.58
N ALA A 742 -9.18 13.58 -13.42
CA ALA A 742 -10.46 13.05 -12.96
C ALA A 742 -11.09 12.10 -14.00
N ARG A 743 -11.02 12.46 -15.29
CA ARG A 743 -11.49 11.60 -16.39
C ARG A 743 -10.65 10.32 -16.53
N ALA A 744 -9.34 10.40 -16.29
CA ALA A 744 -8.44 9.26 -16.31
C ALA A 744 -8.76 8.29 -15.16
N LEU A 745 -8.96 8.81 -13.94
CA LEU A 745 -9.38 8.02 -12.79
C LEU A 745 -10.71 7.32 -13.06
N TRP A 746 -11.72 8.05 -13.57
CA TRP A 746 -13.02 7.49 -13.96
C TRP A 746 -12.90 6.29 -14.92
N ARG A 747 -12.13 6.47 -16.01
CA ARG A 747 -11.89 5.40 -16.99
C ARG A 747 -11.17 4.20 -16.38
N SER A 748 -10.18 4.43 -15.53
CA SER A 748 -9.44 3.33 -14.87
C SER A 748 -10.30 2.54 -13.86
N MET A 749 -11.27 3.18 -13.20
CA MET A 749 -12.25 2.47 -12.34
C MET A 749 -13.12 1.52 -13.15
N ASN A 750 -13.63 1.98 -14.30
CA ASN A 750 -14.44 1.15 -15.21
C ASN A 750 -13.62 0.00 -15.80
N GLU A 751 -12.38 0.26 -16.24
CA GLU A 751 -11.48 -0.78 -16.75
C GLU A 751 -11.22 -1.86 -15.69
N LEU A 752 -10.97 -1.48 -14.43
CA LEU A 752 -10.77 -2.45 -13.36
C LEU A 752 -12.03 -3.29 -13.10
N TYR A 753 -13.21 -2.68 -13.11
CA TYR A 753 -14.49 -3.39 -12.96
C TYR A 753 -14.66 -4.45 -14.06
N ASP A 754 -14.47 -4.09 -15.32
CA ASP A 754 -14.63 -4.99 -16.47
C ASP A 754 -13.65 -6.17 -16.40
N VAL A 755 -12.39 -5.87 -16.07
CA VAL A 755 -11.33 -6.87 -16.00
C VAL A 755 -11.54 -7.80 -14.79
N ALA A 756 -11.99 -7.28 -13.65
CA ALA A 756 -12.33 -8.08 -12.47
C ALA A 756 -13.56 -8.98 -12.70
N THR A 757 -14.56 -8.48 -13.42
CA THR A 757 -15.73 -9.26 -13.85
C THR A 757 -15.31 -10.36 -14.82
N GLY A 758 -14.42 -10.05 -15.77
CA GLY A 758 -13.79 -11.02 -16.66
C GLY A 758 -13.00 -12.11 -15.93
N LEU A 759 -12.30 -11.76 -14.84
CA LEU A 759 -11.65 -12.74 -13.97
C LEU A 759 -12.69 -13.61 -13.26
N SER A 760 -13.71 -13.01 -12.64
CA SER A 760 -14.77 -13.72 -11.93
C SER A 760 -15.50 -14.71 -12.85
N THR A 761 -15.89 -14.30 -14.06
CA THR A 761 -16.55 -15.19 -15.03
C THR A 761 -15.67 -16.36 -15.44
N THR A 762 -14.38 -16.15 -15.72
CA THR A 762 -13.45 -17.26 -16.01
C THR A 762 -13.26 -18.20 -14.82
N LEU A 763 -13.27 -17.67 -13.60
CA LEU A 763 -13.21 -18.46 -12.37
C LEU A 763 -14.46 -19.32 -12.19
N HIS A 764 -15.64 -18.78 -12.47
CA HIS A 764 -16.90 -19.55 -12.44
C HIS A 764 -16.91 -20.66 -13.49
N ALA A 765 -16.45 -20.37 -14.71
CA ALA A 765 -16.32 -21.37 -15.78
C ALA A 765 -15.35 -22.51 -15.43
N VAL A 766 -14.30 -22.21 -14.66
CA VAL A 766 -13.31 -23.18 -14.17
C VAL A 766 -13.81 -23.94 -12.93
N ALA A 767 -14.67 -23.33 -12.11
CA ALA A 767 -15.17 -23.92 -10.86
C ALA A 767 -16.44 -24.77 -11.03
N GLY A 768 -17.14 -24.65 -12.16
CA GLY A 768 -18.31 -25.48 -12.48
C GLY A 768 -17.96 -26.99 -12.46
N PRO A 769 -18.91 -27.87 -12.14
CA PRO A 769 -18.69 -29.30 -12.26
C PRO A 769 -18.23 -29.59 -13.68
N ALA A 770 -17.13 -30.33 -13.82
CA ALA A 770 -16.70 -30.87 -15.11
C ALA A 770 -17.86 -31.68 -15.68
N ALA A 771 -18.68 -31.05 -16.52
CA ALA A 771 -19.64 -31.74 -17.35
C ALA A 771 -18.82 -32.75 -18.14
N GLY A 772 -19.18 -34.02 -17.97
CA GLY A 772 -18.42 -35.13 -18.48
C GLY A 772 -18.05 -34.94 -19.95
N THR A 773 -16.88 -35.44 -20.30
CA THR A 773 -16.66 -36.03 -21.62
C THR A 773 -17.83 -36.98 -21.91
N GLY A 774 -18.84 -36.50 -22.65
CA GLY A 774 -19.99 -37.28 -23.03
C GLY A 774 -21.29 -36.49 -23.08
N ARG A 775 -21.72 -36.16 -24.30
CA ARG A 775 -23.14 -36.02 -24.69
C ARG A 775 -23.94 -34.90 -24.00
N ALA A 776 -23.86 -33.69 -24.56
CA ALA A 776 -24.98 -32.73 -24.60
C ALA A 776 -24.71 -31.64 -25.66
N ALA A 777 -24.71 -32.05 -26.93
CA ALA A 777 -25.12 -31.15 -28.01
C ALA A 777 -26.66 -31.14 -28.05
N ALA A 778 -27.24 -29.99 -28.40
CA ALA A 778 -28.66 -29.63 -28.35
C ALA A 778 -29.14 -29.27 -26.93
N THR A 779 -29.31 -28.00 -26.58
CA THR A 779 -30.32 -27.11 -27.17
C THR A 779 -30.03 -25.67 -26.74
N THR A 780 -30.01 -24.74 -27.68
CA THR A 780 -30.04 -23.29 -27.43
C THR A 780 -31.10 -22.71 -28.36
N PRO A 781 -32.13 -21.99 -27.88
CA PRO A 781 -33.06 -21.33 -28.77
C PRO A 781 -32.44 -20.04 -29.34
N GLY A 782 -32.23 -20.06 -30.66
CA GLY A 782 -32.36 -18.94 -31.61
C GLY A 782 -31.76 -17.57 -31.26
N VAL A 783 -30.56 -17.30 -31.78
CA VAL A 783 -30.20 -15.98 -32.33
C VAL A 783 -29.88 -16.22 -33.81
N PRO A 784 -30.54 -15.57 -34.78
CA PRO A 784 -30.27 -15.79 -36.19
C PRO A 784 -28.95 -15.11 -36.59
N VAL A 785 -27.96 -15.92 -36.97
CA VAL A 785 -26.75 -15.48 -37.69
C VAL A 785 -27.01 -15.68 -39.18
N PRO A 786 -26.78 -14.68 -40.04
CA PRO A 786 -26.99 -14.83 -41.48
C PRO A 786 -25.96 -15.81 -42.06
N ALA A 787 -26.44 -16.72 -42.92
CA ALA A 787 -25.64 -17.73 -43.59
C ALA A 787 -24.86 -17.14 -44.77
N GLY A 788 -23.55 -17.41 -44.84
CA GLY A 788 -22.70 -17.07 -45.98
C GLY A 788 -21.33 -17.75 -45.92
N SER A 789 -21.15 -18.75 -46.80
CA SER A 789 -19.92 -19.33 -47.37
C SER A 789 -18.85 -20.01 -46.50
N GLY A 790 -18.73 -21.35 -46.69
CA GLY A 790 -17.46 -22.08 -46.90
C GLY A 790 -16.61 -22.44 -45.68
N ALA A 791 -16.66 -23.71 -45.24
CA ALA A 791 -15.69 -24.26 -44.29
C ALA A 791 -14.32 -24.49 -44.97
N PRO A 792 -13.18 -24.09 -44.37
CA PRO A 792 -11.86 -24.35 -44.95
C PRO A 792 -11.42 -25.81 -44.73
N ASP A 793 -10.73 -26.33 -45.74
CA ASP A 793 -10.25 -27.70 -45.91
C ASP A 793 -9.13 -28.04 -44.91
N ARG A 794 -9.24 -29.16 -44.16
CA ARG A 794 -8.27 -29.55 -43.10
C ARG A 794 -6.86 -29.82 -43.61
N ARG A 795 -6.67 -29.99 -44.92
CA ARG A 795 -5.34 -30.13 -45.55
C ARG A 795 -4.54 -28.83 -45.58
N SER A 796 -5.20 -27.66 -45.46
CA SER A 796 -4.51 -26.37 -45.31
C SER A 796 -3.88 -26.19 -43.93
N ALA A 797 -4.53 -26.69 -42.87
CA ALA A 797 -4.06 -26.51 -41.49
C ALA A 797 -2.76 -27.27 -41.16
N ASP A 798 -2.49 -28.41 -41.83
CA ASP A 798 -1.23 -29.15 -41.65
C ASP A 798 -0.12 -28.56 -42.53
N ALA A 799 -0.44 -27.96 -43.69
CA ALA A 799 0.51 -27.24 -44.55
C ALA A 799 0.91 -25.85 -43.97
N ASP A 800 -0.05 -25.18 -43.31
CA ASP A 800 0.18 -23.94 -42.55
C ASP A 800 1.10 -24.20 -41.34
N ALA A 801 1.06 -25.41 -40.75
CA ALA A 801 1.89 -25.78 -39.59
C ALA A 801 3.36 -26.03 -39.94
N ASP A 802 3.65 -26.58 -41.12
CA ASP A 802 5.03 -26.78 -41.62
C ASP A 802 5.60 -25.45 -42.18
N ALA A 803 4.78 -24.63 -42.86
CA ALA A 803 5.18 -23.28 -43.27
C ALA A 803 5.39 -22.32 -42.08
N ASP A 804 4.62 -22.48 -40.99
CA ASP A 804 4.80 -21.76 -39.72
C ASP A 804 6.12 -22.14 -39.02
N ALA A 805 6.65 -23.35 -39.21
CA ALA A 805 7.93 -23.78 -38.65
C ALA A 805 9.12 -23.15 -39.37
N ASP A 806 9.07 -23.09 -40.71
CA ASP A 806 10.09 -22.44 -41.55
C ASP A 806 10.05 -20.91 -41.40
N ALA A 807 8.86 -20.29 -41.26
CA ALA A 807 8.71 -18.84 -41.03
C ALA A 807 9.15 -18.39 -39.62
N LEU A 808 9.20 -19.31 -38.65
CA LEU A 808 9.77 -19.07 -37.32
C LEU A 808 11.30 -19.07 -37.32
N GLU A 809 11.93 -19.78 -38.27
CA GLU A 809 13.37 -19.69 -38.55
C GLU A 809 13.74 -18.45 -39.38
N GLU A 810 12.84 -17.96 -40.24
CA GLU A 810 13.08 -16.82 -41.13
C GLU A 810 12.96 -15.44 -40.45
N LEU A 811 12.21 -15.34 -39.35
CA LEU A 811 12.23 -14.17 -38.48
C LEU A 811 13.47 -14.28 -37.59
N ASP A 812 14.55 -13.60 -37.98
CA ASP A 812 15.80 -13.48 -37.24
C ASP A 812 15.59 -12.79 -35.88
N TRP A 813 15.02 -13.53 -34.92
CA TRP A 813 14.90 -13.17 -33.51
C TRP A 813 16.22 -13.42 -32.76
N ASP A 814 17.18 -14.07 -33.40
CA ASP A 814 18.55 -14.33 -32.91
C ASP A 814 19.51 -13.18 -33.24
N GLY A 815 19.02 -11.95 -33.13
CA GLY A 815 19.81 -10.73 -33.16
C GLY A 815 20.75 -10.61 -31.94
N ALA A 816 21.91 -11.25 -32.06
CA ALA A 816 23.19 -11.05 -31.36
C ALA A 816 23.34 -11.60 -29.92
N ASP A 817 23.93 -12.82 -29.82
CA ASP A 817 25.40 -12.94 -29.75
C ASP A 817 25.92 -14.36 -30.15
N PRO A 818 26.39 -14.55 -31.41
CA PRO A 818 27.12 -15.74 -31.83
C PRO A 818 28.63 -15.75 -31.47
N GLN A 819 29.14 -14.84 -30.63
CA GLN A 819 30.57 -14.82 -30.27
C GLN A 819 30.81 -14.48 -28.79
N ALA A 820 30.70 -15.48 -27.93
CA ALA A 820 31.47 -15.52 -26.69
C ALA A 820 32.34 -16.78 -26.64
N THR A 821 33.24 -16.91 -27.61
CA THR A 821 34.42 -17.81 -27.59
C THR A 821 35.46 -17.29 -26.59
N GLY A 822 35.02 -17.03 -25.36
CA GLY A 822 35.87 -16.82 -24.19
C GLY A 822 35.62 -17.97 -23.21
N LEU A 823 36.65 -18.35 -22.44
CA LEU A 823 36.52 -19.27 -21.30
C LEU A 823 35.59 -18.68 -20.22
N HIS A 824 34.29 -18.61 -20.48
CA HIS A 824 33.31 -18.13 -19.52
C HIS A 824 32.92 -19.29 -18.60
N LEU A 825 33.52 -19.30 -17.41
CA LEU A 825 33.07 -20.14 -16.30
C LEU A 825 31.54 -19.99 -16.15
N SER A 826 30.83 -21.12 -16.16
CA SER A 826 29.37 -21.11 -15.98
C SER A 826 29.00 -20.34 -14.70
N SER A 827 27.86 -19.65 -14.69
CA SER A 827 27.40 -18.87 -13.52
C SER A 827 27.28 -19.71 -12.25
N VAL A 828 27.14 -21.03 -12.40
CA VAL A 828 27.15 -22.00 -11.30
C VAL A 828 28.58 -22.29 -10.85
N THR A 829 29.50 -22.58 -11.78
CA THR A 829 30.93 -22.82 -11.46
C THR A 829 31.55 -21.65 -10.71
N ARG A 830 31.27 -20.42 -11.16
CA ARG A 830 31.69 -19.19 -10.48
C ARG A 830 31.15 -19.11 -9.06
N ARG A 831 29.85 -19.36 -8.87
CA ARG A 831 29.22 -19.34 -7.54
C ARG A 831 29.77 -20.42 -6.62
N SER A 832 30.12 -21.58 -7.16
CA SER A 832 30.77 -22.64 -6.38
C SER A 832 32.18 -22.28 -5.94
N ALA A 833 32.97 -21.64 -6.80
CA ALA A 833 34.26 -21.10 -6.43
C ALA A 833 34.14 -20.00 -5.35
N GLN A 834 33.21 -19.06 -5.53
CA GLN A 834 32.90 -18.04 -4.52
C GLN A 834 32.45 -18.66 -3.19
N ALA A 835 31.62 -19.70 -3.21
CA ALA A 835 31.18 -20.40 -2.00
C ALA A 835 32.34 -21.08 -1.28
N GLY A 836 33.23 -21.76 -2.00
CA GLY A 836 34.42 -22.38 -1.43
C GLY A 836 35.35 -21.36 -0.79
N ILE A 837 35.65 -20.27 -1.49
CA ILE A 837 36.54 -19.20 -0.99
C ILE A 837 35.90 -18.46 0.18
N ALA A 838 34.60 -18.15 0.13
CA ALA A 838 33.90 -17.46 1.21
C ALA A 838 33.83 -18.32 2.48
N VAL A 839 33.50 -19.61 2.34
CA VAL A 839 33.45 -20.54 3.47
C VAL A 839 34.85 -20.79 4.04
N GLY A 840 35.87 -20.98 3.20
CA GLY A 840 37.25 -21.13 3.62
C GLY A 840 37.81 -19.88 4.33
N ALA A 841 37.58 -18.69 3.76
CA ALA A 841 37.97 -17.43 4.39
C ALA A 841 37.24 -17.21 5.72
N ALA A 842 35.95 -17.53 5.80
CA ALA A 842 35.19 -17.44 7.04
C ALA A 842 35.71 -18.39 8.13
N LEU A 843 36.11 -19.61 7.77
CA LEU A 843 36.79 -20.54 8.68
C LEU A 843 38.08 -19.94 9.23
N LEU A 844 38.97 -19.51 8.34
CA LEU A 844 40.28 -18.97 8.72
C LEU A 844 40.16 -17.72 9.60
N ILE A 845 39.24 -16.81 9.27
CA ILE A 845 39.01 -15.59 10.04
C ILE A 845 38.39 -15.92 11.40
N ALA A 846 37.43 -16.85 11.46
CA ALA A 846 36.80 -17.23 12.71
C ALA A 846 37.74 -18.03 13.62
N GLU A 847 38.67 -18.80 13.06
CA GLU A 847 39.71 -19.52 13.80
C GLU A 847 40.60 -18.60 14.64
N LEU A 848 40.92 -17.43 14.11
CA LEU A 848 41.68 -16.40 14.82
C LEU A 848 40.92 -15.81 16.02
N VAL A 849 39.59 -15.93 16.04
CA VAL A 849 38.73 -15.39 17.09
C VAL A 849 38.38 -16.45 18.13
N SER A 850 37.99 -17.65 17.68
CA SER A 850 37.62 -18.76 18.56
C SER A 850 37.87 -20.08 17.87
N SER A 851 38.74 -20.92 18.44
CA SER A 851 38.96 -22.29 17.95
C SER A 851 37.79 -23.25 18.22
N SER A 852 36.81 -22.83 19.03
CA SER A 852 35.73 -23.70 19.51
C SER A 852 34.41 -23.55 18.77
N HIS A 853 34.18 -22.43 18.06
CA HIS A 853 32.86 -22.06 17.50
C HIS A 853 32.86 -21.69 15.99
N GLN A 854 34.01 -21.78 15.31
CA GLN A 854 34.26 -21.34 13.93
C GLN A 854 33.18 -21.70 12.88
N TYR A 855 32.43 -22.77 13.12
CA TYR A 855 31.37 -23.26 12.25
C TYR A 855 30.23 -22.23 12.05
N TRP A 856 29.93 -21.34 13.01
CA TRP A 856 28.85 -20.35 12.79
C TRP A 856 29.16 -19.38 11.64
N ALA A 857 30.44 -19.04 11.45
CA ALA A 857 30.90 -18.18 10.37
C ALA A 857 30.72 -18.84 9.00
N THR A 858 30.93 -20.15 8.90
CA THR A 858 30.76 -20.90 7.64
C THR A 858 29.32 -20.96 7.18
N LEU A 859 28.40 -21.21 8.13
CA LEU A 859 26.97 -21.21 7.85
C LEU A 859 26.50 -19.83 7.39
N ALA A 860 27.01 -18.77 8.02
CA ALA A 860 26.71 -17.40 7.62
C ALA A 860 27.24 -17.11 6.21
N ALA A 861 28.51 -17.42 5.93
CA ALA A 861 29.12 -17.21 4.62
C ALA A 861 28.35 -17.94 3.50
N TYR A 862 28.00 -19.22 3.72
CA TYR A 862 27.25 -20.03 2.77
C TYR A 862 25.84 -19.47 2.48
N GLN A 863 25.11 -19.04 3.51
CA GLN A 863 23.73 -18.56 3.35
C GLN A 863 23.65 -17.12 2.81
N VAL A 864 24.67 -16.30 3.06
CA VAL A 864 24.72 -14.89 2.64
C VAL A 864 25.02 -14.77 1.15
N LEU A 865 25.79 -15.70 0.58
CA LEU A 865 26.17 -15.65 -0.83
C LEU A 865 24.93 -15.62 -1.77
N GLY A 866 24.86 -14.56 -2.58
CA GLY A 866 23.80 -14.31 -3.56
C GLY A 866 24.26 -14.53 -5.00
N GLY A 867 23.37 -14.30 -5.97
CA GLY A 867 23.72 -14.27 -7.40
C GLY A 867 24.44 -12.99 -7.82
N THR A 868 24.30 -11.92 -7.04
CA THR A 868 24.93 -10.61 -7.25
C THR A 868 25.50 -10.05 -5.95
N ASP A 869 26.39 -9.06 -6.04
CA ASP A 869 26.99 -8.39 -4.88
C ASP A 869 25.92 -7.70 -4.00
N GLY A 870 24.95 -7.01 -4.61
CA GLY A 870 23.84 -6.38 -3.90
C GLY A 870 22.90 -7.38 -3.21
N GLU A 871 22.60 -8.51 -3.85
CA GLU A 871 21.83 -9.58 -3.21
C GLU A 871 22.59 -10.16 -2.00
N THR A 872 23.91 -10.34 -2.14
CA THR A 872 24.80 -10.81 -1.08
C THR A 872 24.81 -9.84 0.10
N ARG A 873 24.97 -8.53 -0.14
CA ARG A 873 24.90 -7.49 0.91
C ARG A 873 23.56 -7.50 1.62
N LEU A 874 22.46 -7.58 0.88
CA LEU A 874 21.12 -7.59 1.45
C LEU A 874 20.90 -8.84 2.33
N LYS A 875 21.29 -10.02 1.85
CA LYS A 875 21.24 -11.26 2.64
C LYS A 875 22.13 -11.17 3.87
N GLY A 876 23.31 -10.55 3.75
CA GLY A 876 24.23 -10.28 4.87
C GLY A 876 23.56 -9.45 5.96
N LEU A 877 22.97 -8.31 5.60
CA LEU A 877 22.26 -7.45 6.55
C LEU A 877 21.06 -8.15 7.20
N GLN A 878 20.26 -8.88 6.39
CA GLN A 878 19.14 -9.67 6.89
C GLN A 878 19.58 -10.80 7.83
N ARG A 879 20.72 -11.42 7.53
CA ARG A 879 21.32 -12.49 8.34
C ARG A 879 21.78 -11.94 9.68
N VAL A 880 22.59 -10.89 9.66
CA VAL A 880 23.10 -10.23 10.87
C VAL A 880 21.95 -9.74 11.74
N GLY A 881 21.02 -8.95 11.18
CA GLY A 881 19.87 -8.44 11.94
C GLY A 881 18.98 -9.55 12.50
N GLY A 882 18.68 -10.59 11.70
CA GLY A 882 17.91 -11.74 12.15
C GLY A 882 18.61 -12.53 13.26
N THR A 883 19.93 -12.72 13.17
CA THR A 883 20.71 -13.43 14.19
C THR A 883 20.86 -12.61 15.46
N VAL A 884 21.11 -11.31 15.40
CA VAL A 884 21.19 -10.45 16.61
C VAL A 884 19.87 -10.47 17.37
N VAL A 885 18.74 -10.20 16.70
CA VAL A 885 17.43 -10.19 17.36
C VAL A 885 17.04 -11.59 17.84
N GLY A 886 17.28 -12.61 17.02
CA GLY A 886 16.98 -14.01 17.39
C GLY A 886 17.85 -14.52 18.53
N ALA A 887 19.10 -14.09 18.62
CA ALA A 887 19.99 -14.44 19.71
C ALA A 887 19.59 -13.70 20.99
N VAL A 888 19.33 -12.40 20.94
CA VAL A 888 18.87 -11.64 22.13
C VAL A 888 17.57 -12.23 22.70
N ILE A 889 16.57 -12.49 21.86
CA ILE A 889 15.28 -13.05 22.32
C ILE A 889 15.44 -14.52 22.73
N GLY A 890 16.06 -15.34 21.89
CA GLY A 890 16.17 -16.79 22.12
C GLY A 890 16.98 -17.13 23.35
N PHE A 891 18.13 -16.49 23.53
CA PHE A 891 18.98 -16.71 24.69
C PHE A 891 18.41 -16.02 25.93
N GLY A 892 17.80 -14.83 25.80
CA GLY A 892 17.13 -14.16 26.92
C GLY A 892 16.01 -15.01 27.53
N VAL A 893 15.19 -15.64 26.69
CA VAL A 893 14.15 -16.57 27.15
C VAL A 893 14.77 -17.84 27.76
N ALA A 894 15.78 -18.43 27.12
CA ALA A 894 16.43 -19.65 27.61
C ALA A 894 17.14 -19.45 28.97
N ILE A 895 17.90 -18.36 29.12
CA ILE A 895 18.58 -18.00 30.38
C ILE A 895 17.57 -17.76 31.50
N TRP A 896 16.45 -17.09 31.18
CA TRP A 896 15.41 -16.82 32.17
C TRP A 896 14.64 -18.08 32.57
N SER A 897 14.37 -18.99 31.63
CA SER A 897 13.63 -20.24 31.91
C SER A 897 14.48 -21.35 32.52
N GLY A 898 15.81 -21.27 32.38
CA GLY A 898 16.71 -22.38 32.68
C GLY A 898 16.37 -23.63 31.87
N HIS A 899 16.63 -24.81 32.45
CA HIS A 899 16.46 -26.12 31.82
C HIS A 899 15.00 -26.65 31.87
N GLU A 900 14.02 -25.80 32.19
CA GLU A 900 12.62 -26.21 32.35
C GLU A 900 12.00 -26.72 31.04
N PRO A 901 11.70 -28.03 30.91
CA PRO A 901 11.23 -28.60 29.64
C PRO A 901 9.88 -28.04 29.18
N TRP A 902 9.05 -27.60 30.13
CA TRP A 902 7.73 -27.00 29.87
C TRP A 902 7.81 -25.68 29.12
N VAL A 903 8.96 -24.99 29.14
CA VAL A 903 9.18 -23.76 28.37
C VAL A 903 9.96 -24.06 27.10
N LEU A 904 11.04 -24.84 27.20
CA LEU A 904 11.95 -25.09 26.07
C LEU A 904 11.32 -25.95 24.97
N VAL A 905 10.49 -26.96 25.29
CA VAL A 905 9.85 -27.81 24.27
C VAL A 905 8.82 -27.03 23.44
N PRO A 906 7.86 -26.27 24.02
CA PRO A 906 6.98 -25.41 23.23
C PRO A 906 7.74 -24.36 22.43
N LEU A 907 8.80 -23.77 22.99
CA LEU A 907 9.63 -22.78 22.31
C LEU A 907 10.32 -23.37 21.08
N LEU A 908 10.85 -24.59 21.21
CA LEU A 908 11.44 -25.36 20.12
C LEU A 908 10.41 -25.61 19.01
N ALA A 909 9.20 -26.05 19.38
CA ALA A 909 8.11 -26.29 18.44
C ALA A 909 7.69 -25.01 17.68
N VAL A 910 7.56 -23.88 18.39
CA VAL A 910 7.28 -22.58 17.79
C VAL A 910 8.43 -22.16 16.86
N ALA A 911 9.69 -22.35 17.26
CA ALA A 911 10.85 -21.99 16.47
C ALA A 911 10.92 -22.81 15.15
N VAL A 912 10.70 -24.14 15.20
CA VAL A 912 10.63 -25.00 14.01
C VAL A 912 9.51 -24.55 13.05
N PHE A 913 8.32 -24.34 13.61
CA PHE A 913 7.17 -23.91 12.84
C PHE A 913 7.41 -22.54 12.20
N ALA A 914 7.84 -21.55 12.97
CA ALA A 914 8.03 -20.18 12.50
C ALA A 914 9.23 -20.05 11.54
N ALA A 915 10.32 -20.79 11.75
CA ALA A 915 11.44 -20.87 10.82
C ALA A 915 10.97 -21.30 9.43
N THR A 916 10.13 -22.32 9.36
CA THR A 916 9.58 -22.82 8.10
C THR A 916 8.55 -21.86 7.51
N TYR A 917 7.63 -21.35 8.33
CA TYR A 917 6.54 -20.46 7.92
C TYR A 917 7.05 -19.17 7.27
N TYR A 918 8.08 -18.54 7.86
CA TYR A 918 8.60 -17.25 7.39
C TYR A 918 9.62 -17.36 6.25
N THR A 919 10.07 -18.57 5.88
CA THR A 919 11.14 -18.78 4.87
C THR A 919 10.86 -18.07 3.54
N GLN A 920 9.60 -18.05 3.09
CA GLN A 920 9.21 -17.40 1.82
C GLN A 920 8.73 -15.94 1.98
N VAL A 921 8.55 -15.46 3.22
CA VAL A 921 7.97 -14.14 3.51
C VAL A 921 9.02 -13.13 3.91
N SER A 922 9.89 -13.52 4.85
CA SER A 922 10.93 -12.66 5.41
C SER A 922 12.14 -13.53 5.75
N PRO A 923 13.20 -13.48 4.91
CA PRO A 923 14.44 -14.21 5.18
C PRO A 923 15.07 -13.82 6.53
N ALA A 924 14.90 -12.56 6.95
CA ALA A 924 15.34 -12.08 8.26
C ALA A 924 14.56 -12.74 9.41
N ALA A 925 13.22 -12.79 9.33
CA ALA A 925 12.41 -13.45 10.35
C ALA A 925 12.68 -14.97 10.38
N ALA A 926 12.83 -15.62 9.22
CA ALA A 926 13.21 -17.03 9.16
C ALA A 926 14.61 -17.28 9.77
N THR A 927 15.54 -16.34 9.66
CA THR A 927 16.84 -16.41 10.32
C THR A 927 16.74 -16.25 11.83
N LEU A 928 15.90 -15.32 12.30
CA LEU A 928 15.60 -15.12 13.71
C LEU A 928 15.11 -16.42 14.35
N TRP A 929 14.07 -17.04 13.79
CA TRP A 929 13.51 -18.27 14.32
C TRP A 929 14.46 -19.47 14.22
N ARG A 930 15.27 -19.57 13.16
CA ARG A 930 16.33 -20.60 13.07
C ARG A 930 17.44 -20.38 14.10
N THR A 931 17.80 -19.14 14.39
CA THR A 931 18.79 -18.82 15.44
C THR A 931 18.24 -19.21 16.81
N MET A 932 16.97 -18.94 17.05
CA MET A 932 16.26 -19.33 18.27
C MET A 932 16.14 -20.86 18.41
N LEU A 933 15.82 -21.57 17.33
CA LEU A 933 15.85 -23.04 17.26
C LEU A 933 17.21 -23.58 17.73
N PHE A 934 18.31 -23.03 17.23
CA PHE A 934 19.64 -23.44 17.68
C PHE A 934 19.94 -23.06 19.13
N ALA A 935 19.53 -21.87 19.60
CA ALA A 935 19.71 -21.47 21.00
C ALA A 935 19.05 -22.47 21.97
N VAL A 936 17.81 -22.87 21.67
CA VAL A 936 17.08 -23.86 22.48
C VAL A 936 17.74 -25.23 22.43
N ILE A 937 18.25 -25.66 21.26
CA ILE A 937 19.03 -26.90 21.15
C ILE A 937 20.31 -26.84 22.00
N TYR A 938 21.01 -25.69 22.03
CA TYR A 938 22.22 -25.52 22.83
C TYR A 938 21.96 -25.54 24.34
N GLU A 939 20.84 -24.95 24.78
CA GLU A 939 20.39 -25.06 26.16
C GLU A 939 20.05 -26.51 26.53
N PHE A 940 19.34 -27.23 25.66
CA PHE A 940 19.07 -28.66 25.86
C PHE A 940 20.34 -29.52 25.94
N LEU A 941 21.42 -29.10 25.26
CA LEU A 941 22.72 -29.76 25.32
C LEU A 941 23.57 -29.31 26.52
N GLY A 942 23.09 -28.36 27.34
CA GLY A 942 23.84 -27.79 28.47
C GLY A 942 25.07 -26.98 28.03
N ARG A 943 25.09 -26.46 26.79
CA ARG A 943 26.25 -25.76 26.19
C ARG A 943 26.04 -24.25 26.08
N LEU A 944 24.94 -23.71 26.59
CA LEU A 944 24.64 -22.29 26.50
C LEU A 944 25.51 -21.50 27.49
N THR A 945 26.28 -20.54 26.99
CA THR A 945 27.03 -19.59 27.81
C THR A 945 26.82 -18.16 27.29
N PRO A 946 26.93 -17.12 28.15
CA PRO A 946 26.90 -15.72 27.70
C PRO A 946 27.96 -15.41 26.65
N VAL A 947 29.14 -16.04 26.75
CA VAL A 947 30.22 -15.91 25.76
C VAL A 947 29.82 -16.54 24.41
N ALA A 948 29.11 -17.66 24.41
CA ALA A 948 28.60 -18.27 23.18
C ALA A 948 27.60 -17.36 22.44
N LEU A 949 26.87 -16.49 23.16
CA LEU A 949 26.00 -15.46 22.55
C LEU A 949 26.81 -14.41 21.79
N GLU A 950 27.85 -13.86 22.42
CA GLU A 950 28.73 -12.86 21.80
C GLU A 950 29.44 -13.44 20.57
N LEU A 951 29.99 -14.65 20.70
CA LEU A 951 30.63 -15.38 19.61
C LEU A 951 29.65 -15.67 18.46
N ARG A 952 28.38 -16.00 18.76
CA ARG A 952 27.36 -16.24 17.73
C ARG A 952 27.14 -15.03 16.83
N VAL A 953 27.06 -13.85 17.42
CA VAL A 953 26.87 -12.58 16.70
C VAL A 953 28.15 -12.24 15.93
N LEU A 954 29.31 -12.32 16.59
CA LEU A 954 30.61 -11.99 16.00
C LEU A 954 30.95 -12.88 14.81
N GLU A 955 30.85 -14.21 14.93
CA GLU A 955 31.17 -15.13 13.85
C GLU A 955 30.17 -15.02 12.68
N THR A 956 28.90 -14.69 12.97
CA THR A 956 27.92 -14.40 11.91
C THR A 956 28.29 -13.12 11.15
N LEU A 957 28.78 -12.09 11.84
CA LEU A 957 29.29 -10.87 11.23
C LEU A 957 30.51 -11.17 10.35
N LEU A 958 31.48 -11.94 10.86
CA LEU A 958 32.70 -12.32 10.13
C LEU A 958 32.38 -13.15 8.88
N GLY A 959 31.49 -14.13 8.99
CA GLY A 959 31.04 -14.93 7.85
C GLY A 959 30.27 -14.11 6.80
N ALA A 960 29.39 -13.20 7.24
CA ALA A 960 28.70 -12.29 6.33
C ALA A 960 29.66 -11.32 5.63
N ALA A 961 30.65 -10.79 6.37
CA ALA A 961 31.69 -9.93 5.82
C ALA A 961 32.55 -10.67 4.79
N ALA A 962 33.01 -11.89 5.11
CA ALA A 962 33.76 -12.74 4.20
C ALA A 962 32.98 -13.00 2.89
N ALA A 963 31.69 -13.33 2.98
CA ALA A 963 30.85 -13.52 1.79
C ALA A 963 30.69 -12.23 0.96
N VAL A 964 30.52 -11.07 1.59
CA VAL A 964 30.42 -9.78 0.90
C VAL A 964 31.73 -9.42 0.21
N VAL A 965 32.87 -9.61 0.89
CA VAL A 965 34.21 -9.36 0.33
C VAL A 965 34.47 -10.29 -0.86
N VAL A 966 34.15 -11.58 -0.73
CA VAL A 966 34.33 -12.55 -1.82
C VAL A 966 33.41 -12.25 -3.00
N ALA A 967 32.14 -11.90 -2.77
CA ALA A 967 31.23 -11.48 -3.84
C ALA A 967 31.68 -10.19 -4.55
N TRP A 968 32.49 -9.36 -3.88
CA TRP A 968 33.04 -8.12 -4.43
C TRP A 968 34.38 -8.31 -5.16
N LEU A 969 35.24 -9.21 -4.68
CA LEU A 969 36.60 -9.40 -5.21
C LEU A 969 36.73 -10.60 -6.17
N VAL A 970 36.06 -11.72 -5.89
CA VAL A 970 36.22 -12.97 -6.64
C VAL A 970 35.17 -13.05 -7.73
N LEU A 971 35.55 -12.82 -8.98
CA LEU A 971 34.66 -12.88 -10.16
C LEU A 971 33.34 -12.08 -9.94
N PRO A 972 33.41 -10.77 -9.66
CA PRO A 972 32.26 -10.01 -9.19
C PRO A 972 31.12 -9.94 -10.21
N THR A 973 29.89 -10.18 -9.74
CA THR A 973 28.65 -9.92 -10.49
C THR A 973 27.94 -8.71 -9.89
N ARG A 974 28.24 -7.52 -10.43
CA ARG A 974 27.66 -6.25 -9.96
C ARG A 974 26.15 -6.22 -10.25
N THR A 975 25.32 -5.97 -9.24
CA THR A 975 23.85 -5.90 -9.38
C THR A 975 23.43 -4.86 -10.43
N ALA A 976 24.09 -3.71 -10.49
CA ALA A 976 23.81 -2.68 -11.50
C ALA A 976 24.03 -3.22 -12.92
N ALA A 977 25.17 -3.86 -13.20
CA ALA A 977 25.47 -4.40 -14.52
C ALA A 977 24.51 -5.51 -14.97
N VAL A 978 24.07 -6.37 -14.03
CA VAL A 978 23.06 -7.40 -14.33
C VAL A 978 21.70 -6.75 -14.57
N LEU A 979 21.33 -5.74 -13.77
CA LEU A 979 20.07 -5.02 -13.93
C LEU A 979 20.02 -4.26 -15.26
N ASP A 980 21.10 -3.58 -15.64
CA ASP A 980 21.20 -2.84 -16.89
C ASP A 980 21.11 -3.80 -18.08
N LYS A 981 21.79 -4.95 -18.00
CA LYS A 981 21.69 -6.02 -19.02
C LYS A 981 20.27 -6.56 -19.14
N ASP A 982 19.65 -6.96 -18.02
CA ASP A 982 18.29 -7.52 -18.00
C ASP A 982 17.26 -6.50 -18.48
N THR A 983 17.42 -5.22 -18.12
CA THR A 983 16.54 -4.12 -18.54
C THR A 983 16.70 -3.81 -20.03
N THR A 984 17.94 -3.77 -20.52
CA THR A 984 18.24 -3.57 -21.95
C THR A 984 17.63 -4.69 -22.78
N GLN A 985 17.76 -5.94 -22.33
CA GLN A 985 17.16 -7.09 -23.00
C GLN A 985 15.63 -6.99 -23.02
N LEU A 986 15.00 -6.69 -21.88
CA LEU A 986 13.56 -6.50 -21.79
C LEU A 986 13.07 -5.39 -22.74
N VAL A 987 13.76 -4.26 -22.79
CA VAL A 987 13.40 -3.14 -23.68
C VAL A 987 13.58 -3.52 -25.15
N ARG A 988 14.64 -4.25 -25.51
CA ARG A 988 14.84 -4.77 -26.86
C ARG A 988 13.71 -5.70 -27.28
N ASP A 989 13.30 -6.58 -26.39
CA ASP A 989 12.23 -7.54 -26.64
C ASP A 989 10.84 -6.89 -26.70
N LEU A 990 10.60 -5.87 -25.89
CA LEU A 990 9.42 -5.00 -25.99
C LEU A 990 9.41 -4.22 -27.31
N ALA A 991 10.54 -3.63 -27.70
CA ALA A 991 10.66 -2.89 -28.96
C ALA A 991 10.37 -3.79 -30.16
N ALA A 992 10.96 -5.00 -30.19
CA ALA A 992 10.74 -5.96 -31.25
C ALA A 992 9.27 -6.42 -31.30
N LEU A 993 8.64 -6.64 -30.14
CA LEU A 993 7.23 -7.06 -30.06
C LEU A 993 6.27 -5.95 -30.51
N VAL A 994 6.47 -4.71 -30.08
CA VAL A 994 5.65 -3.54 -30.46
C VAL A 994 5.80 -3.26 -31.95
N THR A 995 7.04 -3.21 -32.46
CA THR A 995 7.29 -2.91 -33.88
C THR A 995 6.78 -4.01 -34.81
N THR A 996 6.82 -5.27 -34.38
CA THR A 996 6.20 -6.39 -35.09
C THR A 996 4.68 -6.27 -35.07
N ALA A 997 4.07 -5.98 -33.92
CA ALA A 997 2.62 -5.82 -33.80
C ALA A 997 2.08 -4.67 -34.67
N VAL A 998 2.77 -3.53 -34.71
CA VAL A 998 2.40 -2.41 -35.59
C VAL A 998 2.71 -2.74 -37.06
N GLY A 999 3.83 -3.42 -37.34
CA GLY A 999 4.17 -3.88 -38.69
C GLY A 999 3.14 -4.85 -39.30
N HIS A 1000 2.46 -5.64 -38.47
CA HIS A 1000 1.34 -6.47 -38.89
C HIS A 1000 0.14 -5.66 -39.37
N LEU A 1001 -0.18 -4.56 -38.69
CA LEU A 1001 -1.24 -3.64 -39.12
C LEU A 1001 -0.89 -3.01 -40.48
N ALA A 1002 0.39 -2.66 -40.70
CA ALA A 1002 0.85 -2.04 -41.94
C ALA A 1002 0.95 -3.01 -43.14
N SER A 1003 1.37 -4.27 -42.91
CA SER A 1003 1.72 -5.21 -44.00
C SER A 1003 0.65 -6.26 -44.32
N GLY A 1004 -0.33 -6.47 -43.43
CA GLY A 1004 -1.42 -7.44 -43.64
C GLY A 1004 -0.99 -8.92 -43.73
N ARG A 1005 0.28 -9.25 -43.44
CA ARG A 1005 0.79 -10.62 -43.37
C ARG A 1005 0.53 -11.21 -41.97
N SER A 1006 0.04 -12.44 -41.91
CA SER A 1006 -0.27 -13.14 -40.64
C SER A 1006 0.94 -13.91 -40.13
N VAL A 1007 1.76 -13.32 -39.24
CA VAL A 1007 2.63 -14.16 -38.37
C VAL A 1007 1.75 -14.86 -37.34
N SER A 1008 2.09 -16.09 -36.98
CA SER A 1008 1.29 -16.91 -36.08
C SER A 1008 1.00 -16.21 -34.74
N THR A 1009 -0.28 -16.09 -34.39
CA THR A 1009 -0.75 -15.48 -33.12
C THR A 1009 -0.22 -16.22 -31.89
N ARG A 1010 0.20 -17.49 -32.07
CA ARG A 1010 0.84 -18.31 -31.05
C ARG A 1010 2.24 -17.82 -30.70
N ALA A 1011 3.09 -17.50 -31.68
CA ALA A 1011 4.46 -17.03 -31.45
C ALA A 1011 4.49 -15.73 -30.66
N MET A 1012 3.62 -14.77 -31.01
CA MET A 1012 3.48 -13.51 -30.28
C MET A 1012 3.05 -13.75 -28.82
N ARG A 1013 2.11 -14.67 -28.57
CA ARG A 1013 1.67 -15.01 -27.20
C ARG A 1013 2.77 -15.68 -26.39
N GLU A 1014 3.56 -16.57 -27.00
CA GLU A 1014 4.70 -17.20 -26.34
C GLU A 1014 5.79 -16.18 -25.99
N ARG A 1015 6.04 -15.19 -26.87
CA ARG A 1015 6.98 -14.10 -26.61
C ARG A 1015 6.50 -13.14 -25.53
N VAL A 1016 5.20 -12.81 -25.48
CA VAL A 1016 4.61 -12.05 -24.35
C VAL A 1016 4.88 -12.73 -23.00
N LEU A 1017 4.84 -14.06 -22.95
CA LEU A 1017 5.18 -14.82 -21.73
C LEU A 1017 6.69 -14.82 -21.41
N VAL A 1018 7.56 -14.59 -22.39
CA VAL A 1018 9.01 -14.41 -22.18
C VAL A 1018 9.29 -13.03 -21.60
N VAL A 1019 8.79 -11.98 -22.24
CA VAL A 1019 8.87 -10.58 -21.77
C VAL A 1019 8.34 -10.45 -20.34
N GLU A 1020 7.24 -11.13 -20.00
CA GLU A 1020 6.70 -11.12 -18.64
C GLU A 1020 7.63 -11.80 -17.61
N ARG A 1021 8.36 -12.84 -18.03
CA ARG A 1021 9.38 -13.49 -17.19
C ARG A 1021 10.59 -12.58 -16.99
N GLU A 1022 10.99 -11.86 -18.04
CA GLU A 1022 12.08 -10.88 -18.00
C GLU A 1022 11.75 -9.68 -17.10
N ALA A 1023 10.55 -9.09 -17.24
CA ALA A 1023 10.08 -8.01 -16.37
C ALA A 1023 10.06 -8.41 -14.88
N ARG A 1024 9.69 -9.67 -14.60
CA ARG A 1024 9.80 -10.26 -13.25
C ARG A 1024 11.26 -10.47 -12.82
N GLY A 1025 12.13 -10.89 -13.74
CA GLY A 1025 13.57 -11.01 -13.54
C GLY A 1025 14.20 -9.68 -13.14
N VAL A 1026 13.98 -8.63 -13.93
CA VAL A 1026 14.41 -7.25 -13.67
C VAL A 1026 13.95 -6.79 -12.28
N SER A 1027 12.68 -7.01 -11.93
CA SER A 1027 12.13 -6.66 -10.62
C SER A 1027 12.81 -7.40 -9.45
N ALA A 1028 13.20 -8.65 -9.67
CA ALA A 1028 13.92 -9.47 -8.68
C ALA A 1028 15.38 -9.02 -8.54
N THR A 1029 16.07 -8.77 -9.66
CA THR A 1029 17.44 -8.24 -9.69
C THR A 1029 17.53 -6.87 -9.02
N ALA A 1030 16.52 -6.01 -9.19
CA ALA A 1030 16.43 -4.69 -8.57
C ALA A 1030 16.12 -4.71 -7.06
N ALA A 1031 15.72 -5.84 -6.48
CA ALA A 1031 15.25 -5.92 -5.08
C ALA A 1031 16.23 -5.37 -4.02
N PRO A 1032 17.57 -5.53 -4.14
CA PRO A 1032 18.53 -4.90 -3.23
C PRO A 1032 18.52 -3.37 -3.31
N LEU A 1033 18.34 -2.81 -4.51
CA LEU A 1033 18.38 -1.36 -4.77
C LEU A 1033 17.10 -0.65 -4.31
N ARG A 1034 15.98 -1.37 -4.22
CA ARG A 1034 14.70 -0.84 -3.74
C ARG A 1034 14.69 -0.42 -2.26
N ARG A 1035 15.72 -0.79 -1.48
CA ARG A 1035 15.86 -0.37 -0.07
C ARG A 1035 16.87 0.77 0.11
N ALA A 1036 17.50 1.25 -0.96
CA ALA A 1036 18.38 2.41 -0.90
C ALA A 1036 17.58 3.70 -0.63
N ALA A 1037 18.24 4.68 0.01
CA ALA A 1037 17.67 6.02 0.17
C ALA A 1037 17.35 6.60 -1.22
N GLY A 1038 16.16 7.20 -1.39
CA GLY A 1038 15.71 7.73 -2.67
C GLY A 1038 15.02 6.72 -3.62
N ALA A 1039 14.87 5.45 -3.24
CA ALA A 1039 14.21 4.43 -4.08
C ALA A 1039 12.76 4.78 -4.49
N SER A 1040 12.05 5.53 -3.65
CA SER A 1040 10.67 6.01 -3.86
C SER A 1040 10.59 7.46 -4.40
N ALA A 1041 11.73 8.08 -4.73
CA ALA A 1041 11.74 9.39 -5.36
C ALA A 1041 11.12 9.33 -6.77
N ALA A 1042 10.74 10.47 -7.34
CA ALA A 1042 10.13 10.54 -8.67
C ALA A 1042 11.00 9.90 -9.78
N ALA A 1043 12.33 9.99 -9.67
CA ALA A 1043 13.30 9.32 -10.55
C ALA A 1043 13.90 8.02 -9.94
N GLY A 1044 13.30 7.52 -8.86
CA GLY A 1044 13.79 6.36 -8.12
C GLY A 1044 13.56 5.03 -8.85
N VAL A 1045 14.23 3.98 -8.37
CA VAL A 1045 14.12 2.61 -8.92
C VAL A 1045 12.68 2.11 -8.93
N GLU A 1046 11.82 2.50 -7.97
CA GLU A 1046 10.41 2.10 -7.99
C GLU A 1046 9.60 2.75 -9.13
N ALA A 1047 9.89 4.01 -9.46
CA ALA A 1047 9.23 4.69 -10.59
C ALA A 1047 9.62 4.04 -11.92
N ARG A 1048 10.92 3.76 -12.12
CA ARG A 1048 11.44 3.06 -13.31
C ARG A 1048 10.84 1.66 -13.45
N LEU A 1049 10.78 0.88 -12.37
CA LEU A 1049 10.13 -0.43 -12.40
C LEU A 1049 8.63 -0.33 -12.71
N THR A 1050 7.94 0.69 -12.20
CA THR A 1050 6.51 0.92 -12.48
C THR A 1050 6.30 1.25 -13.96
N ALA A 1051 7.14 2.11 -14.53
CA ALA A 1051 7.11 2.44 -15.95
C ALA A 1051 7.44 1.23 -16.84
N LEU A 1052 8.45 0.41 -16.50
CA LEU A 1052 8.73 -0.83 -17.22
C LEU A 1052 7.55 -1.82 -17.16
N TRP A 1053 6.86 -1.90 -16.02
CA TRP A 1053 5.64 -2.70 -15.88
C TRP A 1053 4.47 -2.14 -16.70
N ALA A 1054 4.31 -0.82 -16.75
CA ALA A 1054 3.32 -0.16 -17.60
C ALA A 1054 3.60 -0.41 -19.08
N LEU A 1055 4.86 -0.26 -19.51
CA LEU A 1055 5.31 -0.57 -20.87
C LEU A 1055 5.03 -2.03 -21.24
N THR A 1056 5.32 -2.97 -20.33
CA THR A 1056 5.02 -4.40 -20.51
C THR A 1056 3.51 -4.65 -20.62
N TYR A 1057 2.71 -3.95 -19.81
CA TYR A 1057 1.25 -4.03 -19.83
C TYR A 1057 0.67 -3.53 -21.15
N ASP A 1058 0.99 -2.30 -21.53
CA ASP A 1058 0.41 -1.67 -22.72
C ASP A 1058 0.88 -2.39 -23.99
N THR A 1059 2.12 -2.90 -24.02
CA THR A 1059 2.63 -3.75 -25.11
C THR A 1059 1.81 -5.05 -25.26
N ARG A 1060 1.46 -5.70 -24.16
CA ARG A 1060 0.62 -6.90 -24.20
C ARG A 1060 -0.80 -6.61 -24.68
N TYR A 1061 -1.40 -5.52 -24.21
CA TYR A 1061 -2.74 -5.12 -24.62
C TYR A 1061 -2.76 -4.65 -26.07
N LEU A 1062 -1.68 -4.00 -26.53
CA LEU A 1062 -1.47 -3.68 -27.93
C LEU A 1062 -1.55 -4.95 -28.78
N VAL A 1063 -0.75 -5.98 -28.47
CA VAL A 1063 -0.77 -7.26 -29.23
C VAL A 1063 -2.17 -7.86 -29.29
N ARG A 1064 -2.90 -7.87 -28.16
CA ARG A 1064 -4.27 -8.38 -28.12
C ARG A 1064 -5.25 -7.55 -28.97
N ASN A 1065 -5.12 -6.22 -28.93
CA ASN A 1065 -6.02 -5.31 -29.66
C ASN A 1065 -5.70 -5.31 -31.16
N VAL A 1066 -4.43 -5.43 -31.53
CA VAL A 1066 -3.97 -5.66 -32.91
C VAL A 1066 -4.56 -6.95 -33.44
N GLU A 1067 -4.48 -8.05 -32.67
CA GLU A 1067 -5.09 -9.32 -33.04
C GLU A 1067 -6.60 -9.15 -33.30
N ALA A 1068 -7.32 -8.48 -32.39
CA ALA A 1068 -8.75 -8.22 -32.55
C ALA A 1068 -9.07 -7.32 -33.76
N ALA A 1069 -8.25 -6.30 -34.03
CA ALA A 1069 -8.42 -5.39 -35.16
C ALA A 1069 -8.19 -6.08 -36.52
N ILE A 1070 -7.23 -7.00 -36.58
CA ILE A 1070 -6.95 -7.82 -37.78
C ILE A 1070 -8.10 -8.79 -38.03
N HIS A 1071 -8.58 -9.50 -37.00
CA HIS A 1071 -9.71 -10.44 -37.13
C HIS A 1071 -11.02 -9.72 -37.50
N GLY A 1072 -11.18 -8.47 -37.07
CA GLY A 1072 -12.33 -7.62 -37.40
C GLY A 1072 -12.27 -6.96 -38.79
N GLY A 1073 -11.25 -7.26 -39.60
CA GLY A 1073 -11.10 -6.70 -40.97
C GLY A 1073 -10.83 -5.19 -41.02
N SER A 1074 -10.64 -4.54 -39.88
CA SER A 1074 -10.60 -3.07 -39.74
C SER A 1074 -9.20 -2.49 -40.05
N ALA A 1075 -8.16 -3.33 -40.05
CA ALA A 1075 -6.76 -2.88 -40.03
C ALA A 1075 -6.26 -2.15 -41.29
N ARG A 1076 -6.99 -2.21 -42.41
CA ARG A 1076 -6.49 -1.78 -43.74
C ARG A 1076 -6.85 -0.35 -44.14
N GLU A 1077 -7.84 0.28 -43.52
CA GLU A 1077 -8.37 1.57 -43.98
C GLU A 1077 -7.74 2.75 -43.19
N ALA A 1078 -6.82 3.47 -43.85
CA ALA A 1078 -6.52 4.90 -43.66
C ALA A 1078 -5.74 5.38 -42.41
N GLN A 1079 -4.66 4.71 -41.99
CA GLN A 1079 -3.71 5.27 -40.99
C GLN A 1079 -2.24 4.94 -41.33
N ASP A 1080 -1.34 5.89 -41.10
CA ASP A 1080 0.10 5.74 -41.36
C ASP A 1080 0.81 4.95 -40.24
N TRP A 1081 0.48 3.66 -40.14
CA TRP A 1081 1.11 2.73 -39.19
C TRP A 1081 2.62 2.59 -39.41
N ALA A 1082 3.11 2.89 -40.61
CA ALA A 1082 4.54 2.94 -40.92
C ALA A 1082 5.22 4.12 -40.21
N ALA A 1083 4.64 5.32 -40.27
CA ALA A 1083 5.13 6.48 -39.50
C ALA A 1083 5.07 6.24 -37.99
N VAL A 1084 3.97 5.67 -37.48
CA VAL A 1084 3.84 5.33 -36.04
C VAL A 1084 4.91 4.32 -35.61
N ARG A 1085 5.17 3.29 -36.43
CA ARG A 1085 6.26 2.32 -36.19
C ARG A 1085 7.63 3.01 -36.17
N ALA A 1086 7.90 3.92 -37.11
CA ALA A 1086 9.16 4.65 -37.17
C ALA A 1086 9.38 5.52 -35.93
N THR A 1087 8.37 6.26 -35.48
CA THR A 1087 8.44 7.08 -34.25
C THR A 1087 8.70 6.22 -33.01
N LEU A 1088 8.01 5.09 -32.87
CA LEU A 1088 8.26 4.17 -31.75
C LEU A 1088 9.66 3.56 -31.81
N GLN A 1089 10.19 3.22 -33.00
CA GLN A 1089 11.56 2.74 -33.15
C GLN A 1089 12.58 3.78 -32.69
N VAL A 1090 12.39 5.06 -33.04
CA VAL A 1090 13.25 6.17 -32.57
C VAL A 1090 13.22 6.24 -31.04
N ASN A 1091 12.04 6.25 -30.42
CA ASN A 1091 11.90 6.38 -28.97
C ASN A 1091 12.42 5.15 -28.19
N PHE A 1092 12.24 3.93 -28.71
CA PHE A 1092 12.86 2.73 -28.15
C PHE A 1092 14.39 2.77 -28.26
N THR A 1093 14.92 3.27 -29.39
CA THR A 1093 16.37 3.44 -29.59
C THR A 1093 16.93 4.48 -28.63
N ALA A 1094 16.23 5.61 -28.44
CA ALA A 1094 16.59 6.62 -27.46
C ALA A 1094 16.63 6.06 -26.03
N LEU A 1095 15.65 5.23 -25.64
CA LEU A 1095 15.68 4.55 -24.34
C LEU A 1095 16.86 3.58 -24.22
N LEU A 1096 17.17 2.82 -25.27
CA LEU A 1096 18.32 1.91 -25.29
C LEU A 1096 19.66 2.67 -25.23
N ASP A 1097 19.77 3.83 -25.87
CA ASP A 1097 20.95 4.71 -25.79
C ASP A 1097 21.15 5.23 -24.38
N VAL A 1098 20.08 5.70 -23.73
CA VAL A 1098 20.13 6.16 -22.34
C VAL A 1098 20.49 5.02 -21.39
N LEU A 1099 19.94 3.82 -21.58
CA LEU A 1099 20.30 2.62 -20.80
C LEU A 1099 21.77 2.21 -21.02
N ALA A 1100 22.33 2.48 -22.19
CA ALA A 1100 23.75 2.27 -22.50
C ALA A 1100 24.66 3.42 -22.02
N GLY A 1101 24.11 4.46 -21.38
CA GLY A 1101 24.86 5.63 -20.90
C GLY A 1101 25.25 6.62 -22.00
N ARG A 1102 24.62 6.56 -23.18
CA ARG A 1102 24.78 7.51 -24.28
C ARG A 1102 23.69 8.59 -24.22
N LEU A 1103 23.98 9.76 -24.79
CA LEU A 1103 22.95 10.78 -25.00
C LEU A 1103 22.01 10.31 -26.12
N PRO A 1104 20.68 10.39 -25.96
CA PRO A 1104 19.74 9.99 -26.99
C PRO A 1104 19.86 10.93 -28.20
N THR A 1105 19.85 10.34 -29.41
CA THR A 1105 20.06 11.08 -30.66
C THR A 1105 18.85 11.96 -31.01
N GLU A 1106 17.64 11.43 -30.83
CA GLU A 1106 16.36 12.08 -31.11
C GLU A 1106 15.27 11.45 -30.24
N VAL A 1107 14.33 12.24 -29.72
CA VAL A 1107 13.13 11.79 -29.01
C VAL A 1107 11.95 12.52 -29.61
N ARG A 1108 10.90 11.79 -29.98
CA ARG A 1108 9.68 12.37 -30.55
C ARG A 1108 8.56 12.31 -29.51
N PRO A 1109 8.13 13.44 -28.93
CA PRO A 1109 7.14 13.44 -27.86
C PRO A 1109 5.77 12.95 -28.34
N ASP A 1110 5.41 13.25 -29.59
CA ASP A 1110 4.10 12.93 -30.15
C ASP A 1110 4.15 11.81 -31.20
N LEU A 1111 3.11 10.98 -31.20
CA LEU A 1111 2.87 10.02 -32.28
C LEU A 1111 2.19 10.73 -33.47
N PRO A 1112 2.46 10.29 -34.72
CA PRO A 1112 1.68 10.70 -35.88
C PRO A 1112 0.19 10.44 -35.66
N ASP A 1113 -0.67 11.31 -36.19
CA ASP A 1113 -2.11 11.22 -35.97
C ASP A 1113 -2.66 9.84 -36.38
N THR A 1114 -3.11 9.09 -35.39
CA THR A 1114 -3.72 7.77 -35.56
C THR A 1114 -5.23 7.88 -35.82
N GLY A 1115 -5.76 9.03 -36.23
CA GLY A 1115 -7.19 9.28 -36.48
C GLY A 1115 -8.06 9.02 -35.25
N ARG A 1116 -7.50 9.18 -34.04
CA ARG A 1116 -8.13 8.75 -32.78
C ARG A 1116 -9.46 9.48 -32.53
N ALA A 1117 -9.53 10.75 -32.94
CA ALA A 1117 -10.72 11.59 -32.79
C ALA A 1117 -11.93 11.06 -33.57
N ASP A 1118 -11.68 10.39 -34.70
CA ASP A 1118 -12.72 9.94 -35.64
C ASP A 1118 -13.14 8.48 -35.41
N LEU A 1119 -12.42 7.75 -34.55
CA LEU A 1119 -12.68 6.34 -34.28
C LEU A 1119 -13.80 6.14 -33.24
N PRO A 1120 -14.80 5.27 -33.49
CA PRO A 1120 -15.86 4.98 -32.53
C PRO A 1120 -15.31 4.54 -31.17
N ALA A 1121 -15.89 5.05 -30.09
CA ALA A 1121 -15.52 4.70 -28.73
C ALA A 1121 -15.66 3.17 -28.51
N GLY A 1122 -14.55 2.50 -28.22
CA GLY A 1122 -14.53 1.03 -28.03
C GLY A 1122 -14.17 0.23 -29.28
N SER A 1123 -13.89 0.88 -30.41
CA SER A 1123 -13.35 0.19 -31.59
C SER A 1123 -11.99 -0.48 -31.28
N PRO A 1124 -11.68 -1.63 -31.91
CA PRO A 1124 -10.38 -2.30 -31.76
C PRO A 1124 -9.22 -1.36 -32.10
N LEU A 1125 -9.34 -0.59 -33.20
CA LEU A 1125 -8.35 0.39 -33.63
C LEU A 1125 -8.20 1.56 -32.67
N GLY A 1126 -9.30 2.13 -32.15
CA GLY A 1126 -9.21 3.17 -31.12
C GLY A 1126 -8.59 2.66 -29.81
N SER A 1127 -8.63 1.34 -29.58
CA SER A 1127 -7.94 0.70 -28.47
C SER A 1127 -6.48 0.34 -28.77
N VAL A 1128 -6.10 0.21 -30.05
CA VAL A 1128 -4.70 0.13 -30.49
C VAL A 1128 -4.04 1.50 -30.34
N ALA A 1129 -4.63 2.55 -30.91
CA ALA A 1129 -4.14 3.93 -30.86
C ALA A 1129 -3.83 4.39 -29.42
N ARG A 1130 -4.79 4.23 -28.50
CA ARG A 1130 -4.63 4.57 -27.07
C ARG A 1130 -3.49 3.80 -26.39
N ARG A 1131 -3.21 2.56 -26.80
CA ARG A 1131 -2.12 1.77 -26.21
C ARG A 1131 -0.78 2.21 -26.77
N LEU A 1132 -0.72 2.59 -28.04
CA LEU A 1132 0.49 3.15 -28.66
C LEU A 1132 0.85 4.51 -28.05
N GLU A 1133 -0.12 5.41 -27.84
CA GLU A 1133 0.07 6.67 -27.12
C GLU A 1133 0.67 6.42 -25.73
N ARG A 1134 0.08 5.52 -24.94
CA ARG A 1134 0.58 5.18 -23.61
C ARG A 1134 1.98 4.58 -23.62
N ILE A 1135 2.27 3.73 -24.60
CA ILE A 1135 3.63 3.19 -24.81
C ILE A 1135 4.58 4.36 -25.08
N ASN A 1136 4.21 5.27 -25.96
CA ASN A 1136 5.00 6.45 -26.31
C ASN A 1136 5.26 7.35 -25.10
N ASP A 1137 4.21 7.75 -24.37
CA ASP A 1137 4.29 8.56 -23.15
C ASP A 1137 5.22 7.90 -22.14
N THR A 1138 5.10 6.59 -21.95
CA THR A 1138 5.94 5.83 -21.01
C THR A 1138 7.40 5.83 -21.45
N LEU A 1139 7.68 5.70 -22.75
CA LEU A 1139 9.04 5.78 -23.30
C LEU A 1139 9.65 7.17 -23.11
N VAL A 1140 8.91 8.22 -23.46
CA VAL A 1140 9.34 9.62 -23.29
C VAL A 1140 9.63 9.92 -21.82
N LEU A 1141 8.72 9.54 -20.91
CA LEU A 1141 8.91 9.67 -19.47
C LEU A 1141 10.14 8.92 -18.97
N LEU A 1142 10.38 7.69 -19.44
CA LEU A 1142 11.55 6.91 -19.07
C LEU A 1142 12.85 7.58 -19.52
N VAL A 1143 12.89 8.10 -20.75
CA VAL A 1143 14.04 8.83 -21.31
C VAL A 1143 14.30 10.12 -20.52
N GLN A 1144 13.28 10.95 -20.31
CA GLN A 1144 13.39 12.20 -19.54
C GLN A 1144 13.81 11.96 -18.09
N SER A 1145 13.30 10.90 -17.45
CA SER A 1145 13.65 10.55 -16.06
C SER A 1145 15.10 10.09 -15.88
N ALA A 1146 15.73 9.61 -16.96
CA ALA A 1146 17.09 9.09 -16.95
C ALA A 1146 18.10 10.10 -17.51
N SER A 1147 17.68 11.07 -18.33
CA SER A 1147 18.49 12.18 -18.81
C SER A 1147 17.72 13.52 -18.75
N PRO A 1148 17.72 14.21 -17.59
CA PRO A 1148 17.06 15.50 -17.47
C PRO A 1148 17.86 16.57 -18.23
N GLY A 1149 17.28 17.12 -19.32
CA GLY A 1149 17.89 18.21 -20.10
C GLY A 1149 18.03 17.98 -21.61
N VAL A 1150 17.41 16.95 -22.19
CA VAL A 1150 17.25 16.88 -23.66
C VAL A 1150 16.20 17.92 -24.05
N PRO A 1151 16.54 18.99 -24.80
CA PRO A 1151 15.57 19.97 -25.24
C PRO A 1151 14.68 19.35 -26.33
N ASP A 1152 13.39 19.70 -26.34
CA ASP A 1152 12.55 19.56 -27.53
C ASP A 1152 13.19 20.37 -28.66
N ARG A 1153 13.99 19.72 -29.52
CA ARG A 1153 14.38 20.30 -30.81
C ARG A 1153 13.20 20.17 -31.76
N GLN A 1154 12.14 20.93 -31.50
CA GLN A 1154 11.09 21.16 -32.49
C GLN A 1154 10.74 22.64 -32.69
N GLU A 1155 11.39 23.55 -31.95
CA GLU A 1155 11.32 24.99 -32.21
C GLU A 1155 12.73 25.54 -32.42
N ASP A 1156 13.20 25.52 -33.67
CA ASP A 1156 14.02 26.59 -34.28
C ASP A 1156 14.40 26.18 -35.70
N GLY A 1157 13.41 26.24 -36.59
CA GLY A 1157 13.66 26.55 -37.99
C GLY A 1157 13.84 28.07 -38.11
N GLY A 1158 14.99 28.60 -37.70
CA GLY A 1158 15.22 30.04 -37.72
C GLY A 1158 16.64 30.46 -37.35
N LEU A 1159 17.50 30.55 -38.38
CA LEU A 1159 18.65 31.45 -38.49
C LEU A 1159 19.63 31.54 -37.29
N VAL A 1160 20.80 30.89 -37.40
CA VAL A 1160 22.09 31.56 -37.14
C VAL A 1160 23.18 30.94 -38.02
N ASP A 1161 23.51 31.63 -39.12
CA ASP A 1161 24.89 31.68 -39.64
C ASP A 1161 25.66 32.66 -38.74
N ALA A 1162 26.71 32.17 -38.07
CA ALA A 1162 27.96 32.84 -37.64
C ALA A 1162 28.62 32.11 -36.46
#